data_AF-A0A2P5I4J5-F1
#
_entry.id   AF-A0A2P5I4J5-F1
#
_cell.length_a   1.000
_cell.length_b   1.000
_cell.length_c   1.000
_cell.angle_alpha   90.00
_cell.angle_beta   90.00
_cell.angle_gamma   90.00
#
_symmetry.space_group_name_H-M   'P 1'
#
loop_
_entity.id
_entity.type
_entity.pdbx_description
1 polymer ?
#
loop_
_entity_poly.entity_id
_entity_poly.type
_entity_poly.pdbx_seq_one_letter_code
_entity_poly.pdbx_strand_id
1 'polypeptide(L)'
;MPSAIAVDVATPAPTGKMTPPLLLQPGKLDEHALETASQILGVISRYRMNHKPTPTSDEGDLKFLAQIYSKVKAGRLINMCLPAFPFKSPNSTTKVLGHLPDKAEEVALAHLNGLCDAIRNIYPPGSELTIVSDGLVYNDLLGVPDRNVWAYGEALRAMSVAKEFNNIRFNRLKDLVHVDVPDEMDEITYVTNATNFRLALLNSFSKRDYDVDLKIADNEDTCLTYRGYLKFLETDLQTIYPVNGERSRKKFKKGLGYIAKQMLFRGDAFARAVRETFSDHIRLSIHPSTGESKISISPLPTDTLYTTPWHSTVAFRLDGTITSGLRSDFEKDPKMELIYEDGRPSYFREKSDLLSWAEEKGGITCDPIYPAGIMIRPALGPGKLSIRDVDAAKVRALSEINSPIVMRGFSDTTDRDLFVAKSEELGKPLPWKFGLVLEVKDRGADTRGLNNVLSAEWMPFHYDGLFKTEKRTKEDGTEELISVPPQFQLFTGVTSSPKTTGYTLFSSSTLIFKYLSGDMDLAHLRKLTWGVSTSSFDATKLRGLPLVIDHPTTGKPCLRYHEPWPQSKTAFEPTYVTIEDEDGPIADNDALCAAIDSLLHDRRVAYWHSWEKGDLVVSDNVLMMHTRSDFTAGCDRELWRIHFD
;
A
#
# COMPACT_ATOMS: atom_id res chain seq x y z
N MET A 1 -16.97 26.94 -84.99
CA MET A 1 -17.41 26.51 -83.64
C MET A 1 -16.15 26.32 -82.80
N PRO A 2 -16.12 26.89 -81.59
CA PRO A 2 -15.13 27.89 -81.13
C PRO A 2 -13.90 27.23 -80.47
N SER A 3 -12.68 27.67 -80.77
CA SER A 3 -11.96 28.91 -80.37
C SER A 3 -11.24 28.76 -79.03
N ALA A 4 -9.91 28.73 -79.13
CA ALA A 4 -8.96 28.86 -78.04
C ALA A 4 -9.24 30.11 -77.20
N ILE A 5 -9.09 29.98 -75.88
CA ILE A 5 -9.22 31.08 -74.92
C ILE A 5 -7.84 31.34 -74.29
N ALA A 6 -7.56 32.64 -74.20
CA ALA A 6 -6.31 33.28 -73.90
C ALA A 6 -5.81 33.08 -72.47
N VAL A 7 -4.48 33.24 -72.36
CA VAL A 7 -3.72 33.40 -71.13
C VAL A 7 -4.03 34.78 -70.55
N ASP A 8 -4.37 34.85 -69.26
CA ASP A 8 -4.34 36.09 -68.51
C ASP A 8 -3.55 35.91 -67.20
N VAL A 9 -2.65 36.86 -66.99
CA VAL A 9 -1.64 36.91 -65.93
C VAL A 9 -2.32 37.34 -64.64
N ALA A 10 -2.27 36.47 -63.62
CA ALA A 10 -2.79 36.80 -62.30
C ALA A 10 -1.94 37.89 -61.62
N THR A 11 -2.56 39.06 -61.43
CA THR A 11 -2.13 40.14 -60.51
C THR A 11 -1.97 39.66 -59.07
N PRO A 12 -1.04 40.23 -58.29
CA PRO A 12 -0.74 39.79 -56.93
C PRO A 12 -1.85 40.17 -55.95
N ALA A 13 -2.34 39.18 -55.20
CA ALA A 13 -3.23 39.38 -54.07
C ALA A 13 -2.46 39.96 -52.85
N PRO A 14 -3.14 40.68 -51.94
CA PRO A 14 -2.50 41.59 -50.99
C PRO A 14 -1.69 40.84 -49.96
N THR A 15 -0.55 41.44 -49.58
CA THR A 15 0.25 41.06 -48.42
C THR A 15 -0.64 40.92 -47.19
N GLY A 16 -0.96 39.67 -46.84
CA GLY A 16 -1.60 39.31 -45.59
C GLY A 16 -0.71 39.81 -44.45
N LYS A 17 -1.27 40.72 -43.65
CA LYS A 17 -0.65 41.17 -42.41
C LYS A 17 -0.19 39.94 -41.63
N MET A 18 1.10 39.87 -41.33
CA MET A 18 1.62 38.99 -40.30
C MET A 18 0.75 39.17 -39.06
N THR A 19 -0.02 38.14 -38.71
CA THR A 19 -0.56 38.00 -37.36
C THR A 19 0.65 38.08 -36.43
N PRO A 20 0.65 38.97 -35.42
CA PRO A 20 1.73 38.99 -34.44
C PRO A 20 1.82 37.60 -33.81
N PRO A 21 3.00 37.16 -33.32
CA PRO A 21 3.05 36.01 -32.45
C PRO A 21 2.04 36.27 -31.33
N LEU A 22 1.13 35.32 -31.11
CA LEU A 22 0.31 35.27 -29.90
C LEU A 22 1.30 35.38 -28.73
N LEU A 23 1.46 36.58 -28.22
CA LEU A 23 2.07 36.84 -26.94
C LEU A 23 1.25 35.99 -25.97
N LEU A 24 1.84 34.89 -25.51
CA LEU A 24 1.36 34.12 -24.38
C LEU A 24 1.20 35.11 -23.24
N GLN A 25 -0.02 35.62 -23.04
CA GLN A 25 -0.38 36.13 -21.73
C GLN A 25 -0.14 34.96 -20.77
N PRO A 26 0.61 35.15 -19.67
CA PRO A 26 0.74 34.11 -18.67
C PRO A 26 -0.67 33.71 -18.26
N GLY A 27 -1.12 32.53 -18.70
CA GLY A 27 -2.41 32.00 -18.29
C GLY A 27 -2.37 31.90 -16.78
N LYS A 28 -3.38 32.45 -16.10
CA LYS A 28 -3.49 32.35 -14.64
C LYS A 28 -3.34 30.87 -14.27
N LEU A 29 -2.41 30.57 -13.36
CA LEU A 29 -2.23 29.22 -12.83
C LEU A 29 -3.57 28.77 -12.23
N ASP A 30 -3.96 27.54 -12.57
CA ASP A 30 -5.10 26.89 -11.93
C ASP A 30 -4.69 26.45 -10.53
N GLU A 31 -5.07 27.23 -9.52
CA GLU A 31 -4.70 27.04 -8.11
C GLU A 31 -5.19 25.69 -7.58
N HIS A 32 -6.40 25.27 -7.94
CA HIS A 32 -6.96 23.99 -7.51
C HIS A 32 -6.19 22.81 -8.12
N ALA A 33 -5.92 22.84 -9.42
CA ALA A 33 -5.14 21.80 -10.07
C ALA A 33 -3.70 21.72 -9.53
N LEU A 34 -3.12 22.85 -9.12
CA LEU A 34 -1.79 22.89 -8.50
C LEU A 34 -1.81 22.26 -7.09
N GLU A 35 -2.83 22.57 -6.30
CA GLU A 35 -3.02 21.97 -4.98
C GLU A 35 -3.20 20.44 -5.07
N THR A 36 -4.08 19.96 -5.95
CA THR A 36 -4.25 18.52 -6.20
C THR A 36 -2.96 17.86 -6.68
N ALA A 37 -2.21 18.52 -7.58
CA ALA A 37 -0.93 17.99 -8.05
C ALA A 37 0.10 17.88 -6.92
N SER A 38 0.14 18.86 -6.02
CA SER A 38 0.99 18.84 -4.83
C SER A 38 0.61 17.70 -3.89
N GLN A 39 -0.69 17.48 -3.66
CA GLN A 39 -1.19 16.36 -2.85
C GLN A 39 -0.80 15.00 -3.46
N ILE A 40 -0.93 14.84 -4.78
CA ILE A 40 -0.52 13.62 -5.51
C ILE A 40 0.98 13.38 -5.37
N LEU A 41 1.81 14.40 -5.55
CA LEU A 41 3.26 14.28 -5.33
C LEU A 41 3.57 13.91 -3.88
N GLY A 42 2.82 14.48 -2.93
CA GLY A 42 2.87 14.11 -1.51
C GLY A 42 2.59 12.63 -1.27
N VAL A 43 1.57 12.05 -1.92
CA VAL A 43 1.27 10.60 -1.86
C VAL A 43 2.44 9.79 -2.41
N ILE A 44 2.98 10.12 -3.58
CA ILE A 44 4.13 9.40 -4.17
C ILE A 44 5.35 9.49 -3.23
N SER A 45 5.58 10.65 -2.62
CA SER A 45 6.71 10.90 -1.73
C SER A 45 6.69 10.03 -0.47
N ARG A 46 5.51 9.62 0.01
CA ARG A 46 5.38 8.68 1.15
C ARG A 46 5.98 7.31 0.87
N TYR A 47 6.13 6.94 -0.39
CA TYR A 47 6.71 5.67 -0.81
C TYR A 47 8.22 5.78 -1.08
N ARG A 48 8.82 6.96 -0.90
CA ARG A 48 10.24 7.16 -1.15
C ARG A 48 11.11 6.26 -0.28
N MET A 49 12.27 5.89 -0.81
CA MET A 49 13.31 5.26 0.01
C MET A 49 13.83 6.26 1.04
N ASN A 50 14.10 5.79 2.26
CA ASN A 50 14.72 6.60 3.31
C ASN A 50 16.17 6.98 2.92
N HIS A 51 16.33 8.13 2.28
CA HIS A 51 17.61 8.75 1.97
C HIS A 51 17.61 10.22 2.38
N LYS A 52 18.79 10.77 2.68
CA LYS A 52 18.93 12.20 2.98
C LYS A 52 18.58 13.02 1.72
N PRO A 53 17.77 14.08 1.82
CA PRO A 53 17.51 14.99 0.71
C PRO A 53 18.81 15.59 0.16
N THR A 54 18.86 15.85 -1.15
CA THR A 54 19.96 16.54 -1.83
C THR A 54 19.41 17.76 -2.56
N PRO A 55 20.16 18.85 -2.80
CA PRO A 55 19.63 20.03 -3.51
C PRO A 55 18.99 19.73 -4.87
N THR A 56 19.48 18.68 -5.56
CA THR A 56 18.93 18.15 -6.81
C THR A 56 17.53 17.53 -6.69
N SER A 57 17.10 17.15 -5.47
CA SER A 57 15.76 16.62 -5.24
C SER A 57 14.69 17.68 -5.41
N ASP A 58 14.98 18.93 -5.04
CA ASP A 58 14.01 20.03 -5.11
C ASP A 58 13.69 20.40 -6.57
N GLU A 59 14.70 20.44 -7.43
CA GLU A 59 14.51 20.64 -8.88
C GLU A 59 13.74 19.49 -9.53
N GLY A 60 14.03 18.25 -9.12
CA GLY A 60 13.29 17.06 -9.53
C GLY A 60 11.81 17.16 -9.15
N ASP A 61 11.54 17.55 -7.91
CA ASP A 61 10.18 17.66 -7.36
C ASP A 61 9.36 18.72 -8.11
N LEU A 62 9.96 19.85 -8.48
CA LEU A 62 9.32 20.85 -9.35
C LEU A 62 8.99 20.29 -10.74
N LYS A 63 9.89 19.50 -11.35
CA LYS A 63 9.64 18.85 -12.65
C LYS A 63 8.48 17.87 -12.56
N PHE A 64 8.44 17.03 -11.53
CA PHE A 64 7.35 16.07 -11.34
C PHE A 64 6.03 16.75 -11.00
N LEU A 65 6.06 17.80 -10.18
CA LEU A 65 4.88 18.63 -9.90
C LEU A 65 4.30 19.22 -11.19
N ALA A 66 5.14 19.76 -12.07
CA ALA A 66 4.70 20.30 -13.36
C ALA A 66 4.08 19.22 -14.27
N GLN A 67 4.66 18.02 -14.31
CA GLN A 67 4.09 16.89 -15.06
C GLN A 67 2.73 16.46 -14.52
N ILE A 68 2.60 16.33 -13.20
CA ILE A 68 1.34 15.98 -12.54
C ILE A 68 0.30 17.06 -12.79
N TYR A 69 0.66 18.34 -12.57
CA TYR A 69 -0.21 19.49 -12.80
C TYR A 69 -0.80 19.50 -14.22
N SER A 70 0.03 19.26 -15.24
CA SER A 70 -0.42 19.19 -16.63
C SER A 70 -1.51 18.13 -16.83
N LYS A 71 -1.35 16.95 -16.20
CA LYS A 71 -2.32 15.85 -16.28
C LYS A 71 -3.61 16.15 -15.50
N VAL A 72 -3.49 16.70 -14.29
CA VAL A 72 -4.62 17.10 -13.45
C VAL A 72 -5.46 18.16 -14.17
N LYS A 73 -4.82 19.21 -14.70
CA LYS A 73 -5.49 20.27 -15.47
C LYS A 73 -6.23 19.71 -16.70
N ALA A 74 -5.69 18.65 -17.30
CA ALA A 74 -6.32 17.98 -18.44
C ALA A 74 -7.38 16.92 -18.04
N GLY A 75 -7.61 16.68 -16.74
CA GLY A 75 -8.52 15.64 -16.26
C GLY A 75 -8.08 14.22 -16.65
N ARG A 76 -6.78 14.00 -16.88
CA ARG A 76 -6.23 12.71 -17.35
C ARG A 76 -5.68 11.86 -16.22
N LEU A 77 -5.62 10.56 -16.46
CA LEU A 77 -5.00 9.57 -15.58
C LEU A 77 -3.52 9.92 -15.30
N ILE A 78 -3.10 9.75 -14.05
CA ILE A 78 -1.68 9.89 -13.68
C ILE A 78 -0.95 8.58 -14.02
N ASN A 79 -0.30 8.55 -15.17
CA ASN A 79 0.49 7.40 -15.60
C ASN A 79 1.89 7.43 -14.95
N MET A 80 2.29 6.32 -14.35
CA MET A 80 3.61 6.10 -13.75
C MET A 80 4.28 4.88 -14.37
N CYS A 81 5.62 4.88 -14.46
CA CYS A 81 6.38 3.71 -14.91
C CYS A 81 7.49 3.34 -13.92
N LEU A 82 7.63 2.05 -13.64
CA LEU A 82 8.61 1.50 -12.70
C LEU A 82 9.35 0.31 -13.34
N PRO A 83 10.65 0.44 -13.64
CA PRO A 83 11.44 -0.72 -14.02
C PRO A 83 11.78 -1.53 -12.78
N ALA A 84 11.28 -2.75 -12.77
CA ALA A 84 11.30 -3.63 -11.60
C ALA A 84 10.80 -5.02 -12.00
N PHE A 85 10.86 -5.94 -11.04
CA PHE A 85 10.34 -7.31 -11.16
C PHE A 85 10.92 -8.07 -12.38
N PRO A 86 12.26 -8.23 -12.45
CA PRO A 86 12.92 -8.95 -13.53
C PRO A 86 12.66 -10.46 -13.46
N PHE A 87 13.06 -11.06 -12.34
CA PHE A 87 13.07 -12.48 -12.01
C PHE A 87 13.60 -12.64 -10.57
N LYS A 88 13.28 -13.74 -9.88
CA LYS A 88 13.92 -14.10 -8.60
C LYS A 88 15.42 -14.34 -8.76
N SER A 89 16.20 -13.93 -7.75
CA SER A 89 17.63 -14.26 -7.62
C SER A 89 17.91 -15.74 -7.97
N PRO A 90 18.99 -16.05 -8.69
CA PRO A 90 19.39 -17.43 -8.95
C PRO A 90 19.88 -18.17 -7.68
N ASN A 91 20.10 -17.47 -6.57
CA ASN A 91 20.50 -18.07 -5.30
C ASN A 91 19.28 -18.41 -4.43
N SER A 92 18.64 -19.54 -4.74
CA SER A 92 17.51 -20.10 -3.97
C SER A 92 17.92 -20.83 -2.69
N THR A 93 19.23 -21.01 -2.46
CA THR A 93 19.76 -21.64 -1.24
C THR A 93 19.96 -20.64 -0.10
N THR A 94 20.19 -19.37 -0.42
CA THR A 94 20.51 -18.34 0.58
C THR A 94 19.51 -17.20 0.54
N LYS A 95 19.13 -16.70 -0.64
CA LYS A 95 18.40 -15.43 -0.75
C LYS A 95 16.89 -15.60 -0.82
N VAL A 96 16.40 -16.44 -1.72
CA VAL A 96 14.98 -16.52 -2.12
C VAL A 96 14.43 -17.93 -1.99
N LEU A 97 13.10 -18.09 -1.96
CA LEU A 97 12.43 -19.39 -1.77
C LEU A 97 12.38 -20.25 -3.04
N GLY A 98 12.43 -19.63 -4.22
CA GLY A 98 12.37 -20.29 -5.52
C GLY A 98 12.56 -19.33 -6.68
N HIS A 99 12.20 -19.74 -7.89
CA HIS A 99 12.32 -18.92 -9.10
C HIS A 99 11.02 -18.18 -9.47
N LEU A 100 9.90 -18.52 -8.83
CA LEU A 100 8.59 -17.88 -9.02
C LEU A 100 8.38 -16.78 -7.97
N PRO A 101 7.49 -15.80 -8.23
CA PRO A 101 7.04 -14.84 -7.24
C PRO A 101 6.47 -15.54 -6.01
N ASP A 102 6.72 -14.98 -4.84
CA ASP A 102 6.21 -15.46 -3.56
C ASP A 102 5.50 -14.32 -2.82
N LYS A 103 5.23 -14.46 -1.51
CA LYS A 103 4.52 -13.43 -0.74
C LYS A 103 5.22 -12.06 -0.78
N ALA A 104 6.53 -12.01 -1.01
CA ALA A 104 7.25 -10.75 -1.12
C ALA A 104 6.75 -9.94 -2.32
N GLU A 105 6.55 -10.56 -3.47
CA GLU A 105 5.96 -9.90 -4.64
C GLU A 105 4.49 -9.56 -4.41
N GLU A 106 3.71 -10.43 -3.76
CA GLU A 106 2.30 -10.13 -3.44
C GLU A 106 2.17 -8.85 -2.62
N VAL A 107 2.92 -8.75 -1.52
CA VAL A 107 2.93 -7.56 -0.65
C VAL A 107 3.43 -6.34 -1.42
N ALA A 108 4.45 -6.49 -2.25
CA ALA A 108 4.97 -5.37 -3.03
C ALA A 108 3.95 -4.84 -4.05
N LEU A 109 3.24 -5.73 -4.74
CA LEU A 109 2.17 -5.34 -5.66
C LEU A 109 0.99 -4.72 -4.92
N ALA A 110 0.59 -5.26 -3.77
CA ALA A 110 -0.45 -4.65 -2.92
C ALA A 110 -0.06 -3.24 -2.46
N HIS A 111 1.21 -3.06 -2.04
CA HIS A 111 1.75 -1.76 -1.64
C HIS A 111 1.70 -0.73 -2.78
N LEU A 112 2.16 -1.12 -3.98
CA LEU A 112 2.15 -0.28 -5.17
C LEU A 112 0.75 -0.01 -5.73
N ASN A 113 -0.17 -0.99 -5.63
CA ASN A 113 -1.57 -0.77 -5.98
C ASN A 113 -2.22 0.22 -5.01
N GLY A 114 -1.91 0.10 -3.71
CA GLY A 114 -2.33 1.04 -2.68
C GLY A 114 -1.82 2.47 -2.93
N LEU A 115 -0.62 2.65 -3.49
CA LEU A 115 -0.16 3.98 -3.94
C LEU A 115 -1.15 4.58 -4.95
N CYS A 116 -1.60 3.76 -5.91
CA CYS A 116 -2.52 4.23 -6.95
C CYS A 116 -3.91 4.53 -6.39
N ASP A 117 -4.41 3.69 -5.48
CA ASP A 117 -5.68 3.92 -4.79
C ASP A 117 -5.64 5.16 -3.89
N ALA A 118 -4.49 5.46 -3.27
CA ALA A 118 -4.31 6.68 -2.50
C ALA A 118 -4.40 7.95 -3.38
N ILE A 119 -3.87 7.90 -4.62
CA ILE A 119 -4.05 8.98 -5.60
C ILE A 119 -5.51 9.09 -6.03
N ARG A 120 -6.20 7.97 -6.27
CA ARG A 120 -7.63 7.97 -6.65
C ARG A 120 -8.52 8.63 -5.60
N ASN A 121 -8.21 8.46 -4.31
CA ASN A 121 -8.97 9.06 -3.21
C ASN A 121 -8.95 10.60 -3.23
N ILE A 122 -7.89 11.22 -3.78
CA ILE A 122 -7.77 12.70 -3.88
C ILE A 122 -8.07 13.23 -5.30
N TYR A 123 -7.95 12.38 -6.31
CA TYR A 123 -8.10 12.75 -7.71
C TYR A 123 -8.90 11.65 -8.45
N PRO A 124 -10.19 11.85 -8.74
CA PRO A 124 -11.09 10.79 -9.21
C PRO A 124 -10.62 9.99 -10.43
N PRO A 125 -9.96 10.60 -11.47
CA PRO A 125 -9.38 9.81 -12.56
C PRO A 125 -8.34 8.79 -12.08
N GLY A 126 -7.65 9.09 -10.98
CA GLY A 126 -6.71 8.20 -10.31
C GLY A 126 -5.35 8.12 -11.02
N SER A 127 -4.70 6.97 -10.85
CA SER A 127 -3.41 6.69 -11.45
C SER A 127 -3.28 5.22 -11.84
N GLU A 128 -2.30 4.95 -12.69
CA GLU A 128 -1.93 3.60 -13.11
C GLU A 128 -0.41 3.46 -13.10
N LEU A 129 0.07 2.33 -12.62
CA LEU A 129 1.49 2.01 -12.56
C LEU A 129 1.83 0.91 -13.56
N THR A 130 2.65 1.25 -14.54
CA THR A 130 3.24 0.28 -15.46
C THR A 130 4.57 -0.24 -14.92
N ILE A 131 4.60 -1.51 -14.53
CA ILE A 131 5.83 -2.24 -14.23
C ILE A 131 6.49 -2.64 -15.56
N VAL A 132 7.70 -2.14 -15.79
CA VAL A 132 8.47 -2.44 -17.00
C VAL A 132 9.56 -3.45 -16.64
N SER A 133 9.34 -4.73 -16.94
CA SER A 133 10.28 -5.78 -16.58
C SER A 133 11.59 -5.64 -17.33
N ASP A 134 12.68 -5.57 -16.58
CA ASP A 134 14.06 -5.58 -17.05
C ASP A 134 14.67 -7.00 -17.05
N GLY A 135 13.82 -8.04 -16.92
CA GLY A 135 14.25 -9.43 -16.82
C GLY A 135 15.13 -9.88 -17.99
N LEU A 136 14.62 -9.78 -19.23
CA LEU A 136 15.41 -10.17 -20.41
C LEU A 136 16.62 -9.26 -20.66
N VAL A 137 16.67 -8.08 -20.05
CA VAL A 137 17.83 -7.18 -20.20
C VAL A 137 19.06 -7.77 -19.53
N TYR A 138 18.89 -8.47 -18.41
CA TYR A 138 19.99 -8.89 -17.52
C TYR A 138 20.11 -10.39 -17.27
N ASN A 139 19.07 -11.19 -17.52
CA ASN A 139 19.01 -12.57 -17.04
C ASN A 139 20.19 -13.44 -17.50
N ASP A 140 20.63 -13.31 -18.75
CA ASP A 140 21.78 -14.03 -19.32
C ASP A 140 23.11 -13.66 -18.63
N LEU A 141 23.30 -12.39 -18.24
CA LEU A 141 24.46 -11.94 -17.45
C LEU A 141 24.46 -12.55 -16.04
N LEU A 142 23.28 -12.89 -15.54
CA LEU A 142 23.07 -13.40 -14.17
C LEU A 142 22.82 -14.91 -14.12
N GLY A 143 22.99 -15.61 -15.24
CA GLY A 143 22.80 -17.07 -15.32
C GLY A 143 21.36 -17.53 -15.10
N VAL A 144 20.37 -16.65 -15.29
CA VAL A 144 18.94 -16.97 -15.16
C VAL A 144 18.38 -17.34 -16.54
N PRO A 145 17.84 -18.55 -16.73
CA PRO A 145 17.27 -18.97 -18.01
C PRO A 145 16.10 -18.09 -18.47
N ASP A 146 15.98 -17.87 -19.79
CA ASP A 146 14.87 -17.07 -20.38
C ASP A 146 13.48 -17.60 -19.98
N ARG A 147 13.32 -18.93 -19.90
CA ARG A 147 12.07 -19.57 -19.43
C ARG A 147 11.71 -19.21 -18.00
N ASN A 148 12.70 -18.95 -17.12
CA ASN A 148 12.44 -18.55 -15.75
C ASN A 148 11.94 -17.09 -15.70
N VAL A 149 12.44 -16.23 -16.60
CA VAL A 149 11.93 -14.86 -16.76
C VAL A 149 10.48 -14.88 -17.25
N TRP A 150 10.17 -15.74 -18.23
CA TRP A 150 8.80 -15.97 -18.69
C TRP A 150 7.90 -16.42 -17.54
N ALA A 151 8.26 -17.51 -16.86
CA ALA A 151 7.45 -18.09 -15.78
C ALA A 151 7.24 -17.12 -14.62
N TYR A 152 8.27 -16.37 -14.23
CA TYR A 152 8.17 -15.35 -13.19
C TYR A 152 7.18 -14.24 -13.59
N GLY A 153 7.28 -13.73 -14.81
CA GLY A 153 6.37 -12.71 -15.31
C GLY A 153 4.92 -13.20 -15.42
N GLU A 154 4.69 -14.43 -15.91
CA GLU A 154 3.35 -15.01 -16.02
C GLU A 154 2.71 -15.16 -14.65
N ALA A 155 3.47 -15.67 -13.68
CA ALA A 155 3.01 -15.80 -12.30
C ALA A 155 2.66 -14.44 -11.66
N LEU A 156 3.43 -13.38 -11.94
CA LEU A 156 3.10 -12.02 -11.48
C LEU A 156 1.78 -11.50 -12.05
N ARG A 157 1.56 -11.69 -13.36
CA ARG A 157 0.32 -11.29 -14.02
C ARG A 157 -0.88 -12.05 -13.46
N ALA A 158 -0.75 -13.36 -13.30
CA ALA A 158 -1.78 -14.20 -12.69
C ALA A 158 -2.09 -13.77 -11.25
N MET A 159 -1.06 -13.49 -10.44
CA MET A 159 -1.20 -12.97 -9.08
C MET A 159 -1.94 -11.62 -9.05
N SER A 160 -1.57 -10.69 -9.94
CA SER A 160 -2.21 -9.37 -10.04
C SER A 160 -3.71 -9.48 -10.33
N VAL A 161 -4.12 -10.43 -11.19
CA VAL A 161 -5.53 -10.70 -11.48
C VAL A 161 -6.22 -11.34 -10.29
N ALA A 162 -5.63 -12.40 -9.72
CA ALA A 162 -6.22 -13.14 -8.59
C ALA A 162 -6.42 -12.29 -7.33
N LYS A 163 -5.55 -11.29 -7.12
CA LYS A 163 -5.59 -10.36 -5.99
C LYS A 163 -6.28 -9.02 -6.31
N GLU A 164 -6.85 -8.87 -7.51
CA GLU A 164 -7.58 -7.68 -7.96
C GLU A 164 -6.73 -6.39 -7.89
N PHE A 165 -5.43 -6.47 -8.19
CA PHE A 165 -4.52 -5.31 -8.26
C PHE A 165 -4.74 -4.53 -9.57
N ASN A 166 -5.89 -3.87 -9.66
CA ASN A 166 -6.44 -3.31 -10.89
C ASN A 166 -5.69 -2.09 -11.45
N ASN A 167 -4.84 -1.44 -10.65
CA ASN A 167 -4.07 -0.26 -11.08
C ASN A 167 -2.66 -0.61 -11.57
N ILE A 168 -2.30 -1.89 -11.64
CA ILE A 168 -0.99 -2.36 -12.10
C ILE A 168 -1.08 -2.85 -13.55
N ARG A 169 -0.14 -2.42 -14.37
CA ARG A 169 0.10 -2.93 -15.73
C ARG A 169 1.50 -3.50 -15.84
N PHE A 170 1.69 -4.39 -16.81
CA PHE A 170 2.97 -5.04 -17.04
C PHE A 170 3.39 -4.82 -18.49
N ASN A 171 4.62 -4.35 -18.66
CA ASN A 171 5.32 -4.29 -19.94
C ASN A 171 6.57 -5.18 -19.85
N ARG A 172 6.87 -5.86 -20.94
CA ARG A 172 8.06 -6.69 -21.12
C ARG A 172 9.02 -5.98 -22.06
N LEU A 173 10.23 -6.54 -22.20
CA LEU A 173 11.20 -6.02 -23.15
C LEU A 173 10.65 -5.99 -24.59
N LYS A 174 9.81 -6.96 -24.99
CA LYS A 174 9.17 -6.99 -26.31
C LYS A 174 8.38 -5.72 -26.62
N ASP A 175 7.78 -5.11 -25.59
CA ASP A 175 6.86 -3.98 -25.76
C ASP A 175 7.63 -2.66 -25.92
N LEU A 176 8.96 -2.69 -25.76
CA LEU A 176 9.88 -1.56 -25.94
C LEU A 176 10.62 -1.59 -27.27
N VAL A 177 10.54 -2.69 -28.01
CA VAL A 177 11.38 -2.94 -29.20
C VAL A 177 10.53 -3.48 -30.34
N HIS A 178 10.89 -3.12 -31.56
CA HIS A 178 10.21 -3.65 -32.74
C HIS A 178 10.92 -4.91 -33.24
N VAL A 179 10.27 -6.06 -33.07
CA VAL A 179 10.68 -7.35 -33.62
C VAL A 179 9.44 -7.98 -34.26
N ASP A 180 9.60 -8.59 -35.43
CA ASP A 180 8.52 -9.27 -36.15
C ASP A 180 8.17 -10.59 -35.46
N VAL A 181 7.28 -10.52 -34.46
CA VAL A 181 6.76 -11.65 -33.68
C VAL A 181 5.26 -11.46 -33.44
N PRO A 182 4.50 -12.54 -33.15
CA PRO A 182 3.11 -12.44 -32.76
C PRO A 182 2.92 -11.58 -31.49
N ASP A 183 1.79 -10.84 -31.42
CA ASP A 183 1.44 -10.01 -30.25
C ASP A 183 1.22 -10.86 -28.98
N GLU A 184 0.44 -11.94 -29.14
CA GLU A 184 0.27 -12.98 -28.14
C GLU A 184 1.39 -14.01 -28.27
N MET A 185 2.10 -14.27 -27.18
CA MET A 185 3.15 -15.26 -27.15
C MET A 185 2.86 -16.33 -26.11
N ASP A 186 3.31 -17.54 -26.42
CA ASP A 186 3.51 -18.61 -25.45
C ASP A 186 4.97 -18.64 -24.97
N GLU A 187 5.28 -19.57 -24.07
CA GLU A 187 6.65 -19.74 -23.56
C GLU A 187 7.65 -19.98 -24.68
N ILE A 188 7.32 -20.86 -25.64
CA ILE A 188 8.22 -21.28 -26.71
C ILE A 188 8.59 -20.06 -27.57
N THR A 189 7.59 -19.33 -28.05
CA THR A 189 7.79 -18.17 -28.93
C THR A 189 8.57 -17.08 -28.22
N TYR A 190 8.26 -16.81 -26.95
CA TYR A 190 8.99 -15.83 -26.15
C TYR A 190 10.46 -16.20 -25.94
N VAL A 191 10.71 -17.45 -25.53
CA VAL A 191 12.07 -17.94 -25.23
C VAL A 191 12.92 -18.00 -26.50
N THR A 192 12.38 -18.47 -27.62
CA THR A 192 13.11 -18.50 -28.90
C THR A 192 13.47 -17.10 -29.39
N ASN A 193 12.67 -16.08 -29.06
CA ASN A 193 12.92 -14.69 -29.45
C ASN A 193 13.63 -13.83 -28.39
N ALA A 194 13.94 -14.37 -27.20
CA ALA A 194 14.55 -13.61 -26.11
C ALA A 194 15.85 -12.89 -26.52
N THR A 195 16.69 -13.56 -27.32
CA THR A 195 17.91 -12.95 -27.87
C THR A 195 17.62 -11.88 -28.91
N ASN A 196 16.59 -12.05 -29.74
CA ASN A 196 16.20 -11.04 -30.72
C ASN A 196 15.73 -9.75 -30.02
N PHE A 197 14.96 -9.87 -28.93
CA PHE A 197 14.54 -8.71 -28.14
C PHE A 197 15.74 -7.97 -27.52
N ARG A 198 16.71 -8.69 -26.95
CA ARG A 198 17.95 -8.10 -26.42
C ARG A 198 18.75 -7.36 -27.49
N LEU A 199 18.92 -7.98 -28.65
CA LEU A 199 19.64 -7.37 -29.78
C LEU A 199 18.92 -6.14 -30.31
N ALA A 200 17.60 -6.21 -30.46
CA ALA A 200 16.78 -5.08 -30.90
C ALA A 200 16.90 -3.88 -29.93
N LEU A 201 16.90 -4.13 -28.62
CA LEU A 201 17.13 -3.09 -27.62
C LEU A 201 18.49 -2.42 -27.81
N LEU A 202 19.56 -3.21 -27.88
CA LEU A 202 20.92 -2.66 -27.95
C LEU A 202 21.16 -1.93 -29.28
N ASN A 203 20.69 -2.49 -30.38
CA ASN A 203 20.84 -1.87 -31.71
C ASN A 203 20.09 -0.53 -31.79
N SER A 204 18.93 -0.41 -31.14
CA SER A 204 18.08 0.77 -31.22
C SER A 204 18.49 1.86 -30.22
N PHE A 205 18.98 1.49 -29.03
CA PHE A 205 19.11 2.44 -27.91
C PHE A 205 20.53 2.58 -27.33
N SER A 206 21.49 1.71 -27.68
CA SER A 206 22.87 1.85 -27.20
C SER A 206 23.60 3.04 -27.83
N LYS A 207 24.49 3.68 -27.06
CA LYS A 207 25.47 4.67 -27.58
C LYS A 207 26.76 3.99 -27.99
N ARG A 208 27.29 4.35 -29.16
CA ARG A 208 28.59 3.87 -29.66
C ARG A 208 29.77 4.32 -28.79
N ASP A 209 29.64 5.47 -28.14
CA ASP A 209 30.64 6.14 -27.32
C ASP A 209 30.34 6.03 -25.81
N TYR A 210 29.54 5.05 -25.40
CA TYR A 210 29.23 4.86 -23.98
C TYR A 210 30.43 4.32 -23.21
N ASP A 211 31.11 5.20 -22.47
CA ASP A 211 32.14 4.83 -21.51
C ASP A 211 31.53 4.66 -20.11
N VAL A 212 31.42 3.40 -19.68
CA VAL A 212 30.87 3.03 -18.38
C VAL A 212 31.74 3.50 -17.22
N ASP A 213 33.06 3.54 -17.38
CA ASP A 213 33.99 3.94 -16.32
C ASP A 213 33.91 5.45 -16.07
N LEU A 214 33.88 6.24 -17.15
CA LEU A 214 33.63 7.68 -17.07
C LEU A 214 32.24 7.96 -16.47
N LYS A 215 31.20 7.22 -16.87
CA LYS A 215 29.85 7.40 -16.30
C LYS A 215 29.76 7.07 -14.82
N ILE A 216 30.45 6.03 -14.35
CA ILE A 216 30.54 5.72 -12.92
C ILE A 216 31.24 6.85 -12.16
N ALA A 217 32.26 7.48 -12.76
CA ALA A 217 33.01 8.56 -12.12
C ALA A 217 32.20 9.88 -12.06
N ASP A 218 31.52 10.24 -13.14
CA ASP A 218 30.94 11.58 -13.32
C ASP A 218 29.45 11.68 -12.96
N ASN A 219 28.73 10.56 -12.84
CA ASN A 219 27.30 10.54 -12.57
C ASN A 219 26.97 9.81 -11.27
N GLU A 220 26.46 10.54 -10.28
CA GLU A 220 26.19 10.03 -8.94
C GLU A 220 25.15 8.89 -8.95
N ASP A 221 24.04 9.03 -9.67
CA ASP A 221 23.02 7.98 -9.83
C ASP A 221 23.61 6.67 -10.39
N THR A 222 24.50 6.78 -11.38
CA THR A 222 25.20 5.63 -11.99
C THR A 222 26.15 4.98 -11.00
N CYS A 223 26.90 5.78 -10.23
CA CYS A 223 27.78 5.29 -9.18
C CYS A 223 27.01 4.57 -8.06
N LEU A 224 25.88 5.13 -7.60
CA LEU A 224 25.00 4.52 -6.61
C LEU A 224 24.45 3.18 -7.12
N THR A 225 24.02 3.14 -8.39
CA THR A 225 23.53 1.91 -9.03
C THR A 225 24.63 0.85 -9.13
N TYR A 226 25.85 1.23 -9.56
CA TYR A 226 27.00 0.34 -9.64
C TYR A 226 27.36 -0.29 -8.30
N ARG A 227 27.41 0.53 -7.23
CA ARG A 227 27.67 0.05 -5.85
C ARG A 227 26.57 -0.89 -5.37
N GLY A 228 25.32 -0.59 -5.70
CA GLY A 228 24.17 -1.46 -5.45
C GLY A 228 24.33 -2.82 -6.13
N TYR A 229 24.68 -2.85 -7.43
CA TYR A 229 24.93 -4.10 -8.16
C TYR A 229 26.00 -4.94 -7.50
N LEU A 230 27.16 -4.38 -7.18
CA LEU A 230 28.24 -5.13 -6.53
C LEU A 230 27.80 -5.80 -5.22
N LYS A 231 26.96 -5.12 -4.42
CA LYS A 231 26.43 -5.66 -3.16
C LYS A 231 25.56 -6.89 -3.38
N PHE A 232 24.63 -6.85 -4.34
CA PHE A 232 23.71 -7.97 -4.55
C PHE A 232 24.33 -9.12 -5.37
N LEU A 233 25.20 -8.80 -6.34
CA LEU A 233 25.86 -9.78 -7.21
C LEU A 233 26.80 -10.72 -6.44
N GLU A 234 27.43 -10.27 -5.35
CA GLU A 234 28.33 -11.13 -4.56
C GLU A 234 27.57 -12.36 -4.04
N THR A 235 26.36 -12.18 -3.51
CA THR A 235 25.54 -13.29 -3.01
C THR A 235 24.75 -13.97 -4.12
N ASP A 236 24.27 -13.25 -5.15
CA ASP A 236 23.51 -13.87 -6.27
C ASP A 236 24.36 -14.89 -7.03
N LEU A 237 25.61 -14.55 -7.33
CA LEU A 237 26.44 -15.34 -8.23
C LEU A 237 27.37 -16.31 -7.51
N GLN A 238 27.34 -16.38 -6.18
CA GLN A 238 28.22 -17.27 -5.42
C GLN A 238 27.97 -18.75 -5.71
N THR A 239 26.73 -19.13 -6.03
CA THR A 239 26.36 -20.52 -6.37
C THR A 239 26.65 -20.85 -7.83
N ILE A 240 26.57 -19.84 -8.72
CA ILE A 240 26.86 -19.98 -10.15
C ILE A 240 28.38 -20.03 -10.39
N TYR A 241 29.13 -19.17 -9.70
CA TYR A 241 30.58 -19.06 -9.83
C TYR A 241 31.27 -19.25 -8.46
N PRO A 242 31.23 -20.46 -7.88
CA PRO A 242 31.75 -20.70 -6.54
C PRO A 242 33.23 -20.36 -6.43
N VAL A 243 33.61 -19.80 -5.28
CA VAL A 243 35.00 -19.58 -4.88
C VAL A 243 35.56 -20.93 -4.43
N ASN A 244 36.61 -21.38 -5.11
CA ASN A 244 37.25 -22.67 -4.88
C ASN A 244 38.75 -22.59 -5.25
N GLY A 245 39.44 -23.73 -5.31
CA GLY A 245 40.87 -23.78 -5.68
C GLY A 245 41.20 -23.15 -7.04
N GLU A 246 40.25 -23.16 -7.98
CA GLU A 246 40.41 -22.60 -9.34
C GLU A 246 39.98 -21.12 -9.45
N ARG A 247 39.05 -20.68 -8.58
CA ARG A 247 38.52 -19.32 -8.55
C ARG A 247 38.76 -18.69 -7.19
N SER A 248 39.82 -17.90 -7.09
CA SER A 248 40.07 -17.08 -5.90
C SER A 248 39.01 -15.99 -5.70
N ARG A 249 38.84 -15.54 -4.45
CA ARG A 249 37.93 -14.44 -4.11
C ARG A 249 38.23 -13.15 -4.90
N LYS A 250 39.51 -12.88 -5.17
CA LYS A 250 39.94 -11.74 -6.00
C LYS A 250 39.45 -11.87 -7.45
N LYS A 251 39.58 -13.07 -8.05
CA LYS A 251 39.10 -13.35 -9.41
C LYS A 251 37.58 -13.25 -9.50
N PHE A 252 36.87 -13.75 -8.50
CA PHE A 252 35.42 -13.62 -8.37
C PHE A 252 34.99 -12.14 -8.34
N LYS A 253 35.51 -11.34 -7.42
CA LYS A 253 35.19 -9.91 -7.32
C LYS A 253 35.50 -9.12 -8.60
N LYS A 254 36.60 -9.45 -9.31
CA LYS A 254 36.90 -8.87 -10.62
C LYS A 254 35.82 -9.21 -11.66
N GLY A 255 35.36 -10.45 -11.68
CA GLY A 255 34.25 -10.89 -12.53
C GLY A 255 32.93 -10.16 -12.22
N LEU A 256 32.60 -9.95 -10.94
CA LEU A 256 31.43 -9.18 -10.54
C LEU A 256 31.50 -7.74 -11.06
N GLY A 257 32.66 -7.09 -10.96
CA GLY A 257 32.87 -5.74 -11.52
C GLY A 257 32.66 -5.70 -13.03
N TYR A 258 33.10 -6.72 -13.76
CA TYR A 258 32.84 -6.83 -15.19
C TYR A 258 31.33 -6.99 -15.51
N ILE A 259 30.64 -7.90 -14.81
CA ILE A 259 29.20 -8.13 -14.98
C ILE A 259 28.41 -6.85 -14.65
N ALA A 260 28.72 -6.19 -13.53
CA ALA A 260 28.06 -4.94 -13.13
C ALA A 260 28.21 -3.84 -14.18
N LYS A 261 29.39 -3.72 -14.83
CA LYS A 261 29.60 -2.79 -15.94
C LYS A 261 28.77 -3.15 -17.18
N GLN A 262 28.65 -4.44 -17.50
CA GLN A 262 27.77 -4.90 -18.59
C GLN A 262 26.30 -4.60 -18.28
N MET A 263 25.87 -4.78 -17.03
CA MET A 263 24.53 -4.40 -16.58
C MET A 263 24.29 -2.90 -16.74
N LEU A 264 25.23 -2.04 -16.35
CA LEU A 264 25.10 -0.59 -16.56
C LEU A 264 24.98 -0.20 -18.04
N PHE A 265 25.78 -0.82 -18.90
CA PHE A 265 25.70 -0.58 -20.35
C PHE A 265 24.32 -0.95 -20.92
N ARG A 266 23.80 -2.14 -20.59
CA ARG A 266 22.46 -2.56 -21.01
C ARG A 266 21.36 -1.74 -20.36
N GLY A 267 21.55 -1.35 -19.10
CA GLY A 267 20.64 -0.54 -18.32
C GLY A 267 20.48 0.89 -18.85
N ASP A 268 21.54 1.49 -19.41
CA ASP A 268 21.45 2.79 -20.09
C ASP A 268 20.60 2.70 -21.37
N ALA A 269 20.81 1.68 -22.20
CA ALA A 269 19.99 1.42 -23.39
C ALA A 269 18.53 1.20 -23.01
N PHE A 270 18.28 0.37 -21.99
CA PHE A 270 16.94 0.13 -21.46
C PHE A 270 16.29 1.39 -20.89
N ALA A 271 17.02 2.18 -20.11
CA ALA A 271 16.49 3.43 -19.54
C ALA A 271 16.08 4.43 -20.63
N ARG A 272 16.76 4.45 -21.79
CA ARG A 272 16.35 5.27 -22.95
C ARG A 272 15.10 4.74 -23.61
N ALA A 273 15.04 3.44 -23.89
CA ALA A 273 13.86 2.80 -24.47
C ALA A 273 12.62 3.11 -23.61
N VAL A 274 12.77 3.04 -22.29
CA VAL A 274 11.70 3.38 -21.36
C VAL A 274 11.36 4.87 -21.37
N ARG A 275 12.34 5.78 -21.40
CA ARG A 275 12.06 7.23 -21.49
C ARG A 275 11.36 7.61 -22.80
N GLU A 276 11.70 6.99 -23.91
CA GLU A 276 11.07 7.27 -25.20
C GLU A 276 9.64 6.71 -25.24
N THR A 277 9.45 5.45 -24.85
CA THR A 277 8.15 4.78 -24.84
C THR A 277 7.18 5.39 -23.83
N PHE A 278 7.68 5.74 -22.64
CA PHE A 278 6.88 6.24 -21.52
C PHE A 278 7.20 7.70 -21.20
N SER A 279 7.43 8.52 -22.23
CA SER A 279 7.80 9.94 -22.10
C SER A 279 6.80 10.80 -21.33
N ASP A 280 5.51 10.43 -21.35
CA ASP A 280 4.45 11.08 -20.58
C ASP A 280 4.23 10.42 -19.19
N HIS A 281 5.07 9.48 -18.75
CA HIS A 281 4.90 8.84 -17.44
C HIS A 281 5.81 9.46 -16.39
N ILE A 282 5.30 9.56 -15.15
CA ILE A 282 6.14 9.86 -14.00
C ILE A 282 7.10 8.68 -13.79
N ARG A 283 8.39 8.97 -13.75
CA ARG A 283 9.44 7.97 -13.71
C ARG A 283 9.72 7.55 -12.27
N LEU A 284 9.36 6.33 -11.91
CA LEU A 284 9.71 5.72 -10.62
C LEU A 284 10.95 4.83 -10.75
N SER A 285 11.59 4.52 -9.62
CA SER A 285 12.83 3.74 -9.57
C SER A 285 12.95 2.91 -8.29
N ILE A 286 13.46 1.69 -8.41
CA ILE A 286 13.90 0.83 -7.29
C ILE A 286 15.40 1.00 -6.96
N HIS A 287 16.06 2.02 -7.51
CA HIS A 287 17.43 2.37 -7.16
C HIS A 287 17.47 3.74 -6.49
N PRO A 288 18.39 3.95 -5.52
CA PRO A 288 18.69 5.29 -5.01
C PRO A 288 19.00 6.27 -6.15
N SER A 289 18.59 7.53 -5.98
CA SER A 289 18.74 8.59 -6.96
C SER A 289 18.86 9.93 -6.28
N THR A 290 19.52 10.86 -6.96
CA THR A 290 19.53 12.30 -6.69
C THR A 290 18.16 12.97 -6.84
N GLY A 291 17.17 12.28 -7.44
CA GLY A 291 15.80 12.78 -7.60
C GLY A 291 15.58 13.59 -8.87
N GLU A 292 16.62 13.90 -9.65
CA GLU A 292 16.53 14.80 -10.79
C GLU A 292 15.64 14.27 -11.94
N SER A 293 15.71 12.96 -12.20
CA SER A 293 15.08 12.32 -13.38
C SER A 293 14.15 11.17 -13.05
N LYS A 294 14.15 10.71 -11.79
CA LYS A 294 13.33 9.59 -11.31
C LYS A 294 13.07 9.71 -9.81
N ILE A 295 11.91 9.25 -9.36
CA ILE A 295 11.56 9.18 -7.94
C ILE A 295 11.89 7.77 -7.44
N SER A 296 12.83 7.68 -6.48
CA SER A 296 13.20 6.42 -5.85
C SER A 296 12.17 6.00 -4.80
N ILE A 297 11.51 4.87 -5.01
CA ILE A 297 10.49 4.32 -4.11
C ILE A 297 10.87 2.96 -3.56
N SER A 298 10.43 2.64 -2.34
CA SER A 298 10.52 1.28 -1.79
C SER A 298 9.32 0.46 -2.26
N PRO A 299 9.50 -0.66 -2.96
CA PRO A 299 8.38 -1.53 -3.32
C PRO A 299 7.90 -2.37 -2.13
N LEU A 300 8.72 -2.54 -1.08
CA LEU A 300 8.38 -3.33 0.09
C LEU A 300 8.19 -2.44 1.34
N PRO A 301 7.09 -2.62 2.10
CA PRO A 301 6.81 -1.91 3.36
C PRO A 301 7.50 -2.55 4.58
N THR A 302 8.78 -2.90 4.44
CA THR A 302 9.58 -3.63 5.44
C THR A 302 10.11 -2.73 6.58
N ASP A 303 10.43 -3.31 7.74
CA ASP A 303 11.15 -2.65 8.83
C ASP A 303 12.69 -2.76 8.72
N THR A 304 13.19 -3.45 7.70
CA THR A 304 14.63 -3.61 7.44
C THR A 304 15.15 -2.59 6.42
N LEU A 305 16.47 -2.52 6.27
CA LEU A 305 17.10 -1.74 5.22
C LEU A 305 16.63 -2.22 3.83
N TYR A 306 16.47 -1.27 2.93
CA TYR A 306 15.98 -1.44 1.57
C TYR A 306 16.38 -2.77 0.88
N THR A 307 15.37 -3.56 0.52
CA THR A 307 15.50 -4.74 -0.37
C THR A 307 14.39 -4.73 -1.42
N THR A 308 14.62 -5.43 -2.53
CA THR A 308 13.59 -5.71 -3.54
C THR A 308 13.06 -7.13 -3.35
N PRO A 309 11.77 -7.39 -3.67
CA PRO A 309 11.15 -8.69 -3.40
C PRO A 309 11.80 -9.86 -4.15
N TRP A 310 12.45 -9.58 -5.29
CA TRP A 310 13.15 -10.60 -6.05
C TRP A 310 14.55 -10.96 -5.53
N HIS A 311 15.07 -10.22 -4.55
CA HIS A 311 16.37 -10.47 -3.90
C HIS A 311 16.25 -10.92 -2.45
N SER A 312 15.04 -11.10 -1.93
CA SER A 312 14.76 -11.47 -0.53
C SER A 312 13.52 -12.36 -0.43
N THR A 313 13.22 -12.79 0.79
CA THR A 313 11.88 -13.24 1.20
C THR A 313 11.36 -12.31 2.32
N VAL A 314 10.09 -12.45 2.67
CA VAL A 314 9.47 -11.69 3.76
C VAL A 314 9.12 -12.61 4.93
N ALA A 315 9.20 -12.06 6.12
CA ALA A 315 8.73 -12.65 7.36
C ALA A 315 7.68 -11.74 7.99
N PHE A 316 6.61 -12.33 8.54
CA PHE A 316 5.60 -11.63 9.32
C PHE A 316 5.78 -11.95 10.79
N ARG A 317 6.00 -10.91 11.61
CA ARG A 317 5.92 -11.04 13.07
C ARG A 317 4.46 -11.16 13.50
N LEU A 318 4.24 -11.64 14.72
CA LEU A 318 2.88 -11.83 15.23
C LEU A 318 2.08 -10.52 15.27
N ASP A 319 2.76 -9.37 15.44
CA ASP A 319 2.15 -8.04 15.42
C ASP A 319 1.92 -7.44 14.03
N GLY A 320 2.09 -8.23 12.97
CA GLY A 320 1.91 -7.80 11.59
C GLY A 320 3.11 -7.05 11.00
N THR A 321 4.18 -6.81 11.77
CA THR A 321 5.40 -6.22 11.23
C THR A 321 5.99 -7.10 10.13
N ILE A 322 6.21 -6.51 8.97
CA ILE A 322 6.81 -7.16 7.81
C ILE A 322 8.33 -6.89 7.84
N THR A 323 9.11 -7.96 7.83
CA THR A 323 10.58 -7.92 7.79
C THR A 323 11.04 -8.63 6.53
N SER A 324 11.82 -7.95 5.68
CA SER A 324 12.47 -8.59 4.53
C SER A 324 13.91 -8.99 4.85
N GLY A 325 14.33 -10.13 4.32
CA GLY A 325 15.65 -10.71 4.62
C GLY A 325 16.01 -11.86 3.70
N LEU A 326 17.18 -12.45 3.95
CA LEU A 326 17.62 -13.63 3.23
C LEU A 326 16.88 -14.86 3.76
N ARG A 327 16.44 -15.75 2.87
CA ARG A 327 15.88 -17.06 3.24
C ARG A 327 16.69 -17.75 4.33
N SER A 328 18.01 -17.84 4.17
CA SER A 328 18.87 -18.56 5.11
C SER A 328 18.92 -17.95 6.51
N ASP A 329 18.60 -16.67 6.65
CA ASP A 329 18.61 -16.00 7.95
C ASP A 329 17.34 -16.37 8.72
N PHE A 330 16.18 -16.40 8.03
CA PHE A 330 14.94 -16.87 8.65
C PHE A 330 14.93 -18.38 8.92
N GLU A 331 15.55 -19.21 8.07
CA GLU A 331 15.67 -20.65 8.34
C GLU A 331 16.50 -20.97 9.59
N LYS A 332 17.42 -20.07 9.98
CA LYS A 332 18.25 -20.21 11.19
C LYS A 332 17.57 -19.66 12.44
N ASP A 333 16.55 -18.82 12.28
CA ASP A 333 15.83 -18.25 13.41
C ASP A 333 14.83 -19.28 13.97
N PRO A 334 15.03 -19.81 15.19
CA PRO A 334 14.12 -20.81 15.75
C PRO A 334 12.71 -20.27 15.97
N LYS A 335 12.52 -18.95 16.04
CA LYS A 335 11.21 -18.29 16.18
C LYS A 335 10.42 -18.27 14.88
N MET A 336 11.07 -18.48 13.74
CA MET A 336 10.42 -18.41 12.43
C MET A 336 10.04 -19.81 11.92
N GLU A 337 8.93 -19.88 11.21
CA GLU A 337 8.51 -21.05 10.43
C GLU A 337 8.23 -20.67 8.97
N LEU A 338 8.52 -21.61 8.06
CA LEU A 338 8.25 -21.45 6.64
C LEU A 338 6.81 -21.87 6.32
N ILE A 339 6.05 -20.98 5.71
CA ILE A 339 4.67 -21.20 5.30
C ILE A 339 4.61 -21.59 3.83
N TYR A 340 3.73 -22.55 3.55
CA TYR A 340 3.45 -23.05 2.20
C TYR A 340 2.08 -22.58 1.74
N GLU A 341 2.01 -22.06 0.51
CA GLU A 341 0.77 -21.75 -0.19
C GLU A 341 0.75 -22.57 -1.48
N ASP A 342 -0.36 -23.26 -1.77
CA ASP A 342 -0.50 -24.13 -2.94
C ASP A 342 0.64 -25.16 -3.09
N GLY A 343 1.11 -25.69 -1.95
CA GLY A 343 2.21 -26.67 -1.89
C GLY A 343 3.59 -26.09 -2.19
N ARG A 344 3.75 -24.75 -2.21
CA ARG A 344 5.01 -24.06 -2.50
C ARG A 344 5.42 -23.16 -1.34
N PRO A 345 6.72 -23.05 -1.02
CA PRO A 345 7.19 -22.14 0.02
C PRO A 345 6.88 -20.69 -0.38
N SER A 346 6.23 -19.94 0.50
CA SER A 346 5.72 -18.59 0.21
C SER A 346 6.35 -17.49 1.08
N TYR A 347 6.42 -17.69 2.40
CA TYR A 347 6.99 -16.70 3.33
C TYR A 347 7.33 -17.31 4.68
N PHE A 348 7.99 -16.54 5.54
CA PHE A 348 8.21 -16.91 6.94
C PHE A 348 7.21 -16.22 7.87
N ARG A 349 6.85 -16.83 8.99
CA ARG A 349 6.16 -16.11 10.06
C ARG A 349 6.71 -16.50 11.42
N GLU A 350 6.50 -15.63 12.40
CA GLU A 350 6.77 -15.95 13.80
C GLU A 350 5.84 -17.07 14.27
N LYS A 351 6.44 -18.10 14.87
CA LYS A 351 5.72 -19.24 15.46
C LYS A 351 4.90 -18.77 16.64
N SER A 352 3.66 -19.23 16.71
CA SER A 352 2.80 -18.97 17.85
C SER A 352 1.70 -20.01 17.91
N ASP A 353 1.41 -20.51 19.11
CA ASP A 353 0.29 -21.42 19.37
C ASP A 353 -1.07 -20.73 19.17
N LEU A 354 -1.09 -19.41 19.02
CA LEU A 354 -2.28 -18.66 18.65
C LEU A 354 -2.72 -18.90 17.20
N LEU A 355 -1.83 -19.38 16.32
CA LEU A 355 -2.08 -19.51 14.88
C LEU A 355 -2.54 -20.93 14.46
N SER A 356 -2.96 -21.75 15.42
CA SER A 356 -3.44 -23.12 15.20
C SER A 356 -4.56 -23.49 16.18
N TRP A 357 -5.63 -24.09 15.68
CA TRP A 357 -6.69 -24.73 16.48
C TRP A 357 -7.57 -25.62 15.60
N ALA A 358 -8.42 -26.44 16.23
CA ALA A 358 -9.29 -27.40 15.56
C ALA A 358 -8.56 -28.39 14.63
N GLU A 359 -7.33 -28.77 14.98
CA GLU A 359 -6.49 -29.69 14.20
C GLU A 359 -7.16 -31.06 13.99
N GLU A 360 -7.92 -31.52 14.98
CA GLU A 360 -8.71 -32.76 14.91
C GLU A 360 -9.85 -32.69 13.88
N LYS A 361 -10.22 -31.49 13.43
CA LYS A 361 -11.21 -31.22 12.37
C LYS A 361 -10.56 -30.71 11.09
N GLY A 362 -9.24 -30.79 10.98
CA GLY A 362 -8.46 -30.39 9.80
C GLY A 362 -7.80 -29.02 9.90
N GLY A 363 -7.96 -28.30 11.01
CA GLY A 363 -7.21 -27.09 11.31
C GLY A 363 -7.66 -25.83 10.54
N ILE A 364 -6.86 -24.77 10.70
CA ILE A 364 -7.06 -23.46 10.09
C ILE A 364 -5.84 -23.01 9.28
N THR A 365 -6.05 -22.09 8.33
CA THR A 365 -4.98 -21.28 7.73
C THR A 365 -5.04 -19.86 8.26
N CYS A 366 -3.87 -19.23 8.42
CA CYS A 366 -3.75 -17.83 8.86
C CYS A 366 -2.88 -17.06 7.88
N ASP A 367 -3.53 -16.24 7.04
CA ASP A 367 -2.89 -15.42 6.01
C ASP A 367 -2.77 -13.97 6.51
N PRO A 368 -1.61 -13.32 6.38
CA PRO A 368 -1.47 -11.91 6.74
C PRO A 368 -2.31 -11.02 5.79
N ILE A 369 -2.94 -9.99 6.35
CA ILE A 369 -3.64 -8.97 5.58
C ILE A 369 -2.72 -7.75 5.45
N TYR A 370 -2.56 -7.24 4.23
CA TYR A 370 -1.89 -5.97 4.00
C TYR A 370 -2.91 -4.80 4.06
N PRO A 371 -2.63 -3.71 4.80
CA PRO A 371 -1.43 -3.44 5.58
C PRO A 371 -1.45 -4.00 7.02
N ALA A 372 -2.61 -4.36 7.58
CA ALA A 372 -2.75 -4.87 8.94
C ALA A 372 -3.87 -5.92 9.05
N GLY A 373 -3.73 -6.83 10.03
CA GLY A 373 -4.69 -7.87 10.34
C GLY A 373 -4.29 -9.28 9.90
N ILE A 374 -5.13 -10.25 10.25
CA ILE A 374 -4.96 -11.67 9.91
C ILE A 374 -6.29 -12.20 9.36
N MET A 375 -6.20 -12.91 8.24
CA MET A 375 -7.31 -13.63 7.64
C MET A 375 -7.22 -15.11 8.02
N ILE A 376 -8.25 -15.62 8.70
CA ILE A 376 -8.32 -16.98 9.19
C ILE A 376 -9.41 -17.73 8.43
N ARG A 377 -9.08 -18.92 7.94
CA ARG A 377 -10.01 -19.78 7.17
C ARG A 377 -9.92 -21.23 7.62
N PRO A 378 -11.00 -22.02 7.49
CA PRO A 378 -10.91 -23.47 7.66
C PRO A 378 -9.97 -24.08 6.60
N ALA A 379 -8.98 -24.88 7.02
CA ALA A 379 -7.95 -25.37 6.09
C ALA A 379 -8.46 -26.42 5.09
N LEU A 380 -9.53 -27.15 5.44
CA LEU A 380 -10.22 -28.07 4.53
C LEU A 380 -11.23 -27.38 3.59
N GLY A 381 -11.30 -26.05 3.63
CA GLY A 381 -12.15 -25.22 2.79
C GLY A 381 -13.43 -24.71 3.47
N PRO A 382 -14.19 -23.82 2.80
CA PRO A 382 -15.35 -23.15 3.40
C PRO A 382 -16.41 -24.12 3.93
N GLY A 383 -17.00 -23.79 5.07
CA GLY A 383 -18.05 -24.53 5.74
C GLY A 383 -17.59 -25.79 6.49
N LYS A 384 -16.30 -26.11 6.49
CA LYS A 384 -15.75 -27.28 7.21
C LYS A 384 -15.59 -27.07 8.71
N LEU A 385 -15.46 -25.82 9.13
CA LEU A 385 -15.57 -25.41 10.53
C LEU A 385 -16.75 -24.45 10.65
N SER A 386 -17.36 -24.37 11.84
CA SER A 386 -18.41 -23.41 12.16
C SER A 386 -17.94 -22.39 13.18
N ILE A 387 -18.76 -21.38 13.46
CA ILE A 387 -18.51 -20.42 14.55
C ILE A 387 -18.18 -21.12 15.89
N ARG A 388 -18.71 -22.32 16.12
CA ARG A 388 -18.44 -23.10 17.34
C ARG A 388 -16.99 -23.56 17.46
N ASP A 389 -16.32 -23.75 16.33
CA ASP A 389 -14.92 -24.21 16.26
C ASP A 389 -13.91 -23.06 16.40
N VAL A 390 -14.38 -21.81 16.43
CA VAL A 390 -13.54 -20.63 16.67
C VAL A 390 -13.05 -20.65 18.11
N ASP A 391 -11.73 -20.74 18.31
CA ASP A 391 -11.10 -20.58 19.61
C ASP A 391 -11.11 -19.10 20.02
N ALA A 392 -12.09 -18.73 20.85
CA ALA A 392 -12.32 -17.35 21.26
C ALA A 392 -11.12 -16.75 22.02
N ALA A 393 -10.47 -17.53 22.88
CA ALA A 393 -9.33 -17.06 23.66
C ALA A 393 -8.14 -16.71 22.75
N LYS A 394 -7.85 -17.56 21.76
CA LYS A 394 -6.80 -17.28 20.77
C LYS A 394 -7.14 -16.10 19.88
N VAL A 395 -8.39 -15.98 19.42
CA VAL A 395 -8.83 -14.83 18.61
C VAL A 395 -8.71 -13.52 19.39
N ARG A 396 -9.13 -13.47 20.67
CA ARG A 396 -8.96 -12.30 21.54
C ARG A 396 -7.47 -11.93 21.63
N ALA A 397 -6.62 -12.88 22.02
CA ALA A 397 -5.18 -12.64 22.19
C ALA A 397 -4.51 -12.18 20.89
N LEU A 398 -4.88 -12.75 19.73
CA LEU A 398 -4.39 -12.28 18.43
C LEU A 398 -4.83 -10.85 18.14
N SER A 399 -6.09 -10.51 18.41
CA SER A 399 -6.63 -9.18 18.10
C SER A 399 -5.95 -8.04 18.88
N GLU A 400 -5.45 -8.32 20.09
CA GLU A 400 -4.65 -7.39 20.91
C GLU A 400 -3.23 -7.15 20.35
N ILE A 401 -2.74 -8.07 19.53
CA ILE A 401 -1.38 -8.05 18.97
C ILE A 401 -1.38 -7.53 17.52
N ASN A 402 -2.32 -8.00 16.71
CA ASN A 402 -2.51 -7.65 15.31
C ASN A 402 -4.00 -7.70 14.93
N SER A 403 -4.58 -6.53 14.68
CA SER A 403 -6.01 -6.36 14.41
C SER A 403 -6.23 -5.72 13.02
N PRO A 404 -7.37 -5.99 12.36
CA PRO A 404 -8.44 -6.88 12.80
C PRO A 404 -8.14 -8.37 12.53
N ILE A 405 -8.83 -9.26 13.23
CA ILE A 405 -8.90 -10.69 12.91
C ILE A 405 -10.16 -10.93 12.09
N VAL A 406 -9.98 -11.33 10.82
CA VAL A 406 -11.07 -11.64 9.90
C VAL A 406 -11.16 -13.14 9.74
N MET A 407 -12.28 -13.74 10.14
CA MET A 407 -12.56 -15.16 9.99
C MET A 407 -13.56 -15.34 8.84
N ARG A 408 -13.11 -15.97 7.75
CA ARG A 408 -13.90 -16.12 6.52
C ARG A 408 -14.11 -17.58 6.17
N GLY A 409 -15.33 -17.91 5.73
CA GLY A 409 -15.70 -19.25 5.31
C GLY A 409 -16.06 -20.20 6.45
N PHE A 410 -16.27 -19.71 7.67
CA PHE A 410 -16.88 -20.49 8.74
C PHE A 410 -18.41 -20.57 8.52
N SER A 411 -19.02 -21.68 8.93
CA SER A 411 -20.48 -21.88 8.90
C SER A 411 -21.17 -21.36 10.16
N ASP A 412 -22.50 -21.20 10.09
CA ASP A 412 -23.38 -20.77 11.19
C ASP A 412 -23.07 -19.39 11.79
N THR A 413 -22.28 -18.56 11.09
CA THR A 413 -21.84 -17.25 11.58
C THR A 413 -22.96 -16.19 11.59
N THR A 414 -24.03 -16.42 10.84
CA THR A 414 -25.24 -15.58 10.82
C THR A 414 -26.38 -16.15 11.69
N ASP A 415 -26.11 -17.16 12.51
CA ASP A 415 -27.04 -17.59 13.56
C ASP A 415 -26.90 -16.65 14.76
N ARG A 416 -28.01 -15.99 15.12
CA ARG A 416 -27.98 -14.93 16.14
C ARG A 416 -27.63 -15.45 17.53
N ASP A 417 -28.13 -16.62 17.90
CA ASP A 417 -27.89 -17.20 19.22
C ASP A 417 -26.44 -17.65 19.35
N LEU A 418 -25.87 -18.21 18.28
CA LEU A 418 -24.46 -18.57 18.24
C LEU A 418 -23.53 -17.37 18.20
N PHE A 419 -23.92 -16.30 17.52
CA PHE A 419 -23.17 -15.06 17.51
C PHE A 419 -23.10 -14.44 18.92
N VAL A 420 -24.22 -14.42 19.64
CA VAL A 420 -24.27 -13.98 21.04
C VAL A 420 -23.44 -14.89 21.94
N ALA A 421 -23.60 -16.21 21.86
CA ALA A 421 -22.82 -17.15 22.66
C ALA A 421 -21.31 -17.01 22.41
N LYS A 422 -20.89 -16.81 21.15
CA LYS A 422 -19.47 -16.59 20.83
C LYS A 422 -18.94 -15.30 21.43
N SER A 423 -19.76 -14.25 21.54
CA SER A 423 -19.34 -13.02 22.22
C SER A 423 -19.07 -13.23 23.71
N GLU A 424 -19.81 -14.13 24.37
CA GLU A 424 -19.61 -14.49 25.79
C GLU A 424 -18.33 -15.32 25.99
N GLU A 425 -17.96 -16.12 25.00
CA GLU A 425 -16.68 -16.85 25.00
C GLU A 425 -15.48 -15.91 24.76
N LEU A 426 -15.65 -14.84 23.98
CA LEU A 426 -14.61 -13.84 23.70
C LEU A 426 -14.36 -12.89 24.87
N GLY A 427 -15.38 -12.63 25.68
CA GLY A 427 -15.31 -11.73 26.81
C GLY A 427 -16.69 -11.47 27.40
N LYS A 428 -16.80 -10.49 28.28
CA LYS A 428 -18.07 -10.05 28.84
C LYS A 428 -18.77 -9.11 27.86
N PRO A 429 -19.91 -9.50 27.25
CA PRO A 429 -20.59 -8.63 26.31
C PRO A 429 -21.15 -7.38 27.01
N LEU A 430 -21.10 -6.25 26.31
CA LEU A 430 -21.50 -4.94 26.81
C LEU A 430 -22.77 -4.49 26.08
N PRO A 431 -23.96 -4.60 26.71
CA PRO A 431 -25.21 -4.29 26.05
C PRO A 431 -25.38 -2.79 25.81
N TRP A 432 -26.08 -2.46 24.72
CA TRP A 432 -26.59 -1.13 24.45
C TRP A 432 -27.90 -0.89 25.23
N LYS A 433 -28.33 0.37 25.33
CA LYS A 433 -29.65 0.74 25.88
C LYS A 433 -30.82 0.02 25.17
N PHE A 434 -30.64 -0.40 23.92
CA PHE A 434 -31.66 -1.03 23.07
C PHE A 434 -31.42 -2.54 22.84
N GLY A 435 -30.48 -3.17 23.54
CA GLY A 435 -30.19 -4.60 23.45
C GLY A 435 -28.72 -4.91 23.20
N LEU A 436 -28.39 -6.21 23.13
CA LEU A 436 -26.99 -6.64 23.00
C LEU A 436 -26.45 -6.52 21.57
N VAL A 437 -27.25 -6.93 20.58
CA VAL A 437 -26.85 -6.93 19.17
C VAL A 437 -27.30 -5.64 18.50
N LEU A 438 -26.35 -4.85 18.01
CA LEU A 438 -26.64 -3.72 17.14
C LEU A 438 -26.71 -4.18 15.68
N GLU A 439 -27.87 -4.00 15.04
CA GLU A 439 -28.06 -4.20 13.60
C GLU A 439 -27.71 -2.91 12.85
N VAL A 440 -26.59 -2.93 12.12
CA VAL A 440 -26.17 -1.85 11.24
C VAL A 440 -26.63 -2.18 9.83
N LYS A 441 -27.71 -1.51 9.39
CA LYS A 441 -28.25 -1.65 8.03
C LYS A 441 -28.68 -0.32 7.46
N ASP A 442 -28.67 -0.21 6.13
CA ASP A 442 -29.28 0.94 5.46
C ASP A 442 -30.79 0.92 5.73
N ARG A 443 -31.30 1.95 6.42
CA ARG A 443 -32.72 2.11 6.75
C ARG A 443 -33.37 3.28 6.01
N GLY A 444 -32.69 3.84 5.00
CA GLY A 444 -33.17 5.04 4.33
C GLY A 444 -33.35 6.21 5.30
N ALA A 445 -34.54 6.82 5.34
CA ALA A 445 -34.82 8.02 6.15
C ALA A 445 -35.14 7.76 7.64
N ASP A 446 -35.34 6.51 8.08
CA ASP A 446 -35.61 6.18 9.50
C ASP A 446 -34.29 6.06 10.29
N THR A 447 -33.77 7.20 10.75
CA THR A 447 -32.48 7.26 11.45
C THR A 447 -32.57 6.94 12.95
N ARG A 448 -33.77 6.86 13.54
CA ARG A 448 -34.01 6.61 14.99
C ARG A 448 -33.08 7.39 15.96
N GLY A 449 -32.58 8.56 15.56
CA GLY A 449 -31.63 9.36 16.35
C GLY A 449 -30.17 8.88 16.33
N LEU A 450 -29.82 7.85 15.55
CA LEU A 450 -28.44 7.38 15.31
C LEU A 450 -27.92 7.89 13.96
N ASN A 451 -28.02 9.21 13.76
CA ASN A 451 -27.74 9.88 12.48
C ASN A 451 -26.34 9.58 11.92
N ASN A 452 -25.33 9.42 12.77
CA ASN A 452 -23.96 9.11 12.35
C ASN A 452 -23.74 7.63 11.98
N VAL A 453 -24.54 6.68 12.49
CA VAL A 453 -24.40 5.24 12.18
C VAL A 453 -25.15 4.85 10.90
N LEU A 454 -26.23 5.56 10.58
CA LEU A 454 -27.15 5.24 9.47
C LEU A 454 -27.02 6.19 8.26
N SER A 455 -26.19 7.24 8.36
CA SER A 455 -25.86 8.10 7.22
C SER A 455 -25.28 7.28 6.06
N ALA A 456 -25.43 7.73 4.82
CA ALA A 456 -24.71 7.21 3.65
C ALA A 456 -23.34 7.90 3.43
N GLU A 457 -23.08 8.99 4.16
CA GLU A 457 -21.83 9.76 4.08
C GLU A 457 -20.64 8.99 4.67
N TRP A 458 -19.44 9.43 4.30
CA TRP A 458 -18.20 8.99 4.94
C TRP A 458 -18.23 9.35 6.42
N MET A 459 -17.99 8.37 7.29
CA MET A 459 -17.90 8.61 8.73
C MET A 459 -16.50 9.10 9.12
N PRO A 460 -16.36 9.95 10.15
CA PRO A 460 -15.04 10.30 10.66
C PRO A 460 -14.39 9.08 11.33
N PHE A 461 -13.06 8.95 11.23
CA PHE A 461 -12.34 7.97 12.05
C PHE A 461 -12.55 8.20 13.54
N HIS A 462 -12.85 7.14 14.27
CA HIS A 462 -13.10 7.17 15.70
C HIS A 462 -12.80 5.82 16.35
N TYR A 463 -12.91 5.77 17.66
CA TYR A 463 -13.08 4.55 18.42
C TYR A 463 -14.48 4.49 19.02
N ASP A 464 -15.04 3.29 19.16
CA ASP A 464 -16.35 3.11 19.74
C ASP A 464 -16.34 3.45 21.24
N GLY A 465 -17.45 4.01 21.73
CA GLY A 465 -17.64 4.31 23.15
C GLY A 465 -17.04 5.63 23.62
N LEU A 466 -16.49 6.47 22.74
CA LEU A 466 -16.05 7.84 23.06
C LEU A 466 -17.12 8.62 23.86
N PHE A 467 -18.37 8.62 23.39
CA PHE A 467 -19.50 9.30 24.03
C PHE A 467 -20.28 8.44 25.04
N LYS A 468 -19.80 7.23 25.36
CA LYS A 468 -20.35 6.42 26.45
C LYS A 468 -19.65 6.89 27.73
N THR A 469 -20.31 7.69 28.55
CA THR A 469 -19.69 8.35 29.70
C THR A 469 -20.27 7.95 31.04
N GLU A 470 -19.44 7.94 32.08
CA GLU A 470 -19.82 7.79 33.48
C GLU A 470 -19.36 9.00 34.29
N LYS A 471 -20.06 9.31 35.39
CA LYS A 471 -19.65 10.37 36.32
C LYS A 471 -18.64 9.82 37.32
N ARG A 472 -17.48 10.46 37.42
CA ARG A 472 -16.46 10.20 38.45
C ARG A 472 -16.36 11.38 39.40
N THR A 473 -16.43 11.13 40.70
CA THR A 473 -16.17 12.15 41.73
C THR A 473 -14.67 12.23 41.97
N LYS A 474 -14.09 13.43 41.82
CA LYS A 474 -12.69 13.72 42.13
C LYS A 474 -12.45 13.81 43.64
N GLU A 475 -11.18 13.78 44.05
CA GLU A 475 -10.78 13.93 45.46
C GLU A 475 -11.24 15.26 46.08
N ASP A 476 -11.40 16.31 45.27
CA ASP A 476 -11.91 17.62 45.69
C ASP A 476 -13.46 17.70 45.77
N GLY A 477 -14.16 16.60 45.49
CA GLY A 477 -15.62 16.50 45.52
C GLY A 477 -16.32 16.97 44.24
N THR A 478 -15.60 17.44 43.22
CA THR A 478 -16.20 17.80 41.92
C THR A 478 -16.49 16.57 41.07
N GLU A 479 -17.53 16.62 40.24
CA GLU A 479 -17.84 15.54 39.29
C GLU A 479 -17.20 15.83 37.92
N GLU A 480 -16.63 14.80 37.30
CA GLU A 480 -16.21 14.83 35.90
C GLU A 480 -16.84 13.69 35.11
N LEU A 481 -17.01 13.89 33.80
CA LEU A 481 -17.46 12.85 32.88
C LEU A 481 -16.24 12.13 32.32
N ILE A 482 -16.19 10.81 32.48
CA ILE A 482 -15.15 9.95 31.91
C ILE A 482 -15.75 9.09 30.80
N SER A 483 -15.01 8.92 29.71
CA SER A 483 -15.37 7.98 28.65
C SER A 483 -15.06 6.54 29.07
N VAL A 484 -15.99 5.61 28.82
CA VAL A 484 -15.87 4.17 29.13
C VAL A 484 -16.01 3.32 27.86
N PRO A 485 -15.01 3.37 26.95
CA PRO A 485 -15.05 2.63 25.70
C PRO A 485 -14.94 1.11 25.92
N PRO A 486 -15.58 0.28 25.09
CA PRO A 486 -15.33 -1.16 25.06
C PRO A 486 -13.90 -1.44 24.56
N GLN A 487 -13.30 -2.57 24.97
CA GLN A 487 -11.99 -2.97 24.44
C GLN A 487 -12.11 -3.59 23.05
N PHE A 488 -13.20 -4.29 22.73
CA PHE A 488 -13.33 -4.98 21.44
C PHE A 488 -14.69 -4.81 20.78
N GLN A 489 -14.67 -5.05 19.47
CA GLN A 489 -15.82 -5.15 18.61
C GLN A 489 -15.85 -6.53 17.96
N LEU A 490 -16.98 -7.24 18.10
CA LEU A 490 -17.29 -8.43 17.33
C LEU A 490 -18.33 -8.07 16.27
N PHE A 491 -18.07 -8.42 15.03
CA PHE A 491 -18.97 -8.20 13.91
C PHE A 491 -19.30 -9.51 13.19
N THR A 492 -20.50 -9.60 12.63
CA THR A 492 -20.79 -10.56 11.54
C THR A 492 -21.42 -9.87 10.32
N GLY A 493 -20.95 -10.25 9.13
CA GLY A 493 -21.52 -9.84 7.85
C GLY A 493 -22.73 -10.68 7.47
N VAL A 494 -23.94 -10.17 7.66
CA VAL A 494 -25.18 -10.90 7.32
C VAL A 494 -25.41 -10.91 5.81
N THR A 495 -24.98 -9.86 5.13
CA THR A 495 -25.00 -9.71 3.67
C THR A 495 -23.61 -9.34 3.16
N SER A 496 -23.38 -9.51 1.85
CA SER A 496 -22.13 -9.08 1.23
C SER A 496 -22.22 -7.61 0.86
N SER A 497 -21.16 -6.84 1.10
CA SER A 497 -21.07 -5.46 0.64
C SER A 497 -20.53 -5.39 -0.79
N PRO A 498 -20.97 -4.41 -1.62
CA PRO A 498 -20.34 -4.16 -2.90
C PRO A 498 -18.85 -3.87 -2.73
N LYS A 499 -18.00 -4.45 -3.59
CA LYS A 499 -16.55 -4.24 -3.59
C LYS A 499 -16.10 -2.87 -4.11
N THR A 500 -17.01 -1.90 -4.21
CA THR A 500 -16.75 -0.56 -4.78
C THR A 500 -17.10 0.58 -3.83
N THR A 501 -17.75 0.30 -2.70
CA THR A 501 -18.28 1.34 -1.81
C THR A 501 -18.63 0.78 -0.43
N GLY A 502 -18.81 1.65 0.56
CA GLY A 502 -19.23 1.26 1.92
C GLY A 502 -18.27 0.37 2.70
N TYR A 503 -16.98 0.42 2.41
CA TYR A 503 -15.97 -0.34 3.12
C TYR A 503 -15.95 0.02 4.61
N THR A 504 -15.67 -0.97 5.46
CA THR A 504 -15.23 -0.69 6.83
C THR A 504 -13.73 -0.55 6.81
N LEU A 505 -13.20 0.54 7.35
CA LEU A 505 -11.77 0.80 7.39
C LEU A 505 -11.26 0.63 8.82
N PHE A 506 -10.08 0.01 8.93
CA PHE A 506 -9.37 -0.15 10.19
C PHE A 506 -7.93 0.36 10.05
N SER A 507 -7.55 1.30 10.90
CA SER A 507 -6.22 1.92 10.91
C SER A 507 -5.50 1.58 12.20
N SER A 508 -4.38 0.86 12.06
CA SER A 508 -3.61 0.35 13.20
C SER A 508 -2.74 1.45 13.81
N SER A 509 -2.84 1.64 15.12
CA SER A 509 -1.95 2.55 15.85
C SER A 509 -0.48 2.20 15.65
N THR A 510 -0.13 0.90 15.60
CA THR A 510 1.24 0.44 15.31
C THR A 510 1.76 1.03 13.99
N LEU A 511 0.93 1.04 12.95
CA LEU A 511 1.32 1.57 11.64
C LEU A 511 1.28 3.10 11.60
N ILE A 512 0.34 3.74 12.31
CA ILE A 512 0.32 5.20 12.46
C ILE A 512 1.67 5.67 13.01
N PHE A 513 2.11 5.10 14.14
CA PHE A 513 3.38 5.49 14.76
C PHE A 513 4.61 5.07 13.93
N LYS A 514 4.50 4.03 13.09
CA LYS A 514 5.57 3.66 12.13
C LYS A 514 5.75 4.71 11.04
N TYR A 515 4.67 5.31 10.55
CA TYR A 515 4.70 6.27 9.43
C TYR A 515 4.57 7.73 9.86
N LEU A 516 4.57 7.98 11.17
CA LEU A 516 4.56 9.31 11.75
C LEU A 516 5.83 10.07 11.33
N SER A 517 5.68 11.34 10.93
CA SER A 517 6.81 12.16 10.50
C SER A 517 7.75 12.46 11.67
N GLY A 518 9.03 12.71 11.39
CA GLY A 518 10.03 12.98 12.42
C GLY A 518 9.73 14.17 13.32
N ASP A 519 8.98 15.16 12.82
CA ASP A 519 8.55 16.34 13.58
C ASP A 519 7.41 16.04 14.59
N MET A 520 6.74 14.90 14.43
CA MET A 520 5.71 14.41 15.35
C MET A 520 6.27 13.18 16.08
N ASP A 521 7.21 13.37 17.00
CA ASP A 521 7.70 12.22 17.77
C ASP A 521 6.65 11.72 18.80
N LEU A 522 6.67 10.42 19.08
CA LEU A 522 5.74 9.80 20.02
C LEU A 522 5.82 10.41 21.44
N ALA A 523 7.00 10.88 21.84
CA ALA A 523 7.21 11.44 23.17
C ALA A 523 6.51 12.79 23.34
N HIS A 524 6.44 13.59 22.27
CA HIS A 524 5.65 14.81 22.20
C HIS A 524 4.15 14.48 22.22
N LEU A 525 3.67 13.58 21.36
CA LEU A 525 2.24 13.24 21.29
C LEU A 525 1.68 12.68 22.61
N ARG A 526 2.50 11.97 23.40
CA ARG A 526 2.12 11.48 24.73
C ARG A 526 1.84 12.58 25.76
N LYS A 527 2.35 13.79 25.55
CA LYS A 527 2.10 14.94 26.42
C LYS A 527 0.81 15.66 26.06
N LEU A 528 0.27 15.40 24.86
CA LEU A 528 -0.91 16.07 24.37
C LEU A 528 -2.18 15.37 24.85
N THR A 529 -3.19 16.18 25.09
CA THR A 529 -4.57 15.76 25.28
C THR A 529 -5.44 16.34 24.17
N TRP A 530 -6.72 16.01 24.16
CA TRP A 530 -7.67 16.61 23.25
C TRP A 530 -9.06 16.71 23.87
N GLY A 531 -9.85 17.63 23.32
CA GLY A 531 -11.26 17.80 23.60
C GLY A 531 -12.11 17.52 22.38
N VAL A 532 -13.35 17.15 22.64
CA VAL A 532 -14.39 16.91 21.63
C VAL A 532 -15.70 17.54 22.06
N SER A 533 -16.40 18.15 21.12
CA SER A 533 -17.75 18.68 21.34
C SER A 533 -18.64 18.47 20.13
N THR A 534 -19.87 18.04 20.38
CA THR A 534 -20.93 17.89 19.39
C THR A 534 -22.27 18.22 20.04
N SER A 535 -23.25 18.69 19.26
CA SER A 535 -24.63 18.83 19.74
C SER A 535 -25.37 17.48 19.81
N SER A 536 -24.84 16.46 19.13
CA SER A 536 -25.28 15.08 19.30
C SER A 536 -24.99 14.55 20.71
N PHE A 537 -25.57 13.39 21.05
CA PHE A 537 -25.27 12.68 22.30
C PHE A 537 -25.41 13.57 23.54
N ASP A 538 -26.59 14.17 23.74
CA ASP A 538 -26.88 15.04 24.89
C ASP A 538 -25.96 16.27 25.00
N ALA A 539 -25.52 16.82 23.86
CA ALA A 539 -24.59 17.96 23.77
C ALA A 539 -23.27 17.72 24.53
N THR A 540 -22.75 16.50 24.44
CA THR A 540 -21.56 16.07 25.19
C THR A 540 -20.32 16.88 24.80
N LYS A 541 -19.62 17.39 25.83
CA LYS A 541 -18.31 18.03 25.71
C LYS A 541 -17.32 17.35 26.64
N LEU A 542 -16.28 16.74 26.05
CA LEU A 542 -15.18 16.10 26.78
C LEU A 542 -13.89 16.88 26.55
N ARG A 543 -13.01 16.88 27.55
CA ARG A 543 -11.70 17.56 27.52
C ARG A 543 -10.67 16.76 28.29
N GLY A 544 -9.39 17.04 28.04
CA GLY A 544 -8.28 16.36 28.72
C GLY A 544 -8.18 14.87 28.41
N LEU A 545 -8.74 14.42 27.27
CA LEU A 545 -8.61 13.02 26.84
C LEU A 545 -7.18 12.82 26.35
N PRO A 546 -6.43 11.82 26.83
CA PRO A 546 -5.08 11.57 26.32
C PRO A 546 -5.11 11.28 24.82
N LEU A 547 -4.24 11.91 24.04
CA LEU A 547 -4.13 11.64 22.60
C LEU A 547 -3.50 10.27 22.34
N VAL A 548 -2.59 9.86 23.21
CA VAL A 548 -1.92 8.55 23.18
C VAL A 548 -2.11 7.85 24.52
N ILE A 549 -2.56 6.60 24.49
CA ILE A 549 -2.58 5.72 25.67
C ILE A 549 -1.71 4.49 25.43
N ASP A 550 -1.35 3.79 26.50
CA ASP A 550 -0.76 2.47 26.39
C ASP A 550 -1.85 1.41 26.28
N HIS A 551 -1.67 0.47 25.35
CA HIS A 551 -2.54 -0.69 25.24
C HIS A 551 -2.54 -1.46 26.57
N PRO A 552 -3.71 -1.82 27.14
CA PRO A 552 -3.77 -2.41 28.48
C PRO A 552 -3.00 -3.74 28.59
N THR A 553 -3.07 -4.58 27.56
CA THR A 553 -2.38 -5.88 27.53
C THR A 553 -0.94 -5.80 27.02
N THR A 554 -0.68 -5.12 25.90
CA THR A 554 0.63 -5.17 25.22
C THR A 554 1.57 -4.00 25.59
N GLY A 555 1.06 -2.94 26.22
CA GLY A 555 1.81 -1.72 26.53
C GLY A 555 2.20 -0.89 25.29
N LYS A 556 1.73 -1.27 24.09
CA LYS A 556 2.02 -0.53 22.85
C LYS A 556 1.31 0.82 22.82
N PRO A 557 1.92 1.87 22.27
CA PRO A 557 1.24 3.16 22.11
C PRO A 557 0.03 3.01 21.16
N CYS A 558 -1.11 3.55 21.59
CA CYS A 558 -2.36 3.56 20.83
C CYS A 558 -2.88 4.99 20.69
N LEU A 559 -3.21 5.38 19.45
CA LEU A 559 -3.85 6.67 19.19
C LEU A 559 -5.29 6.62 19.71
N ARG A 560 -5.70 7.62 20.50
CA ARG A 560 -7.08 7.84 20.94
C ARG A 560 -7.52 9.18 20.43
N TYR A 561 -8.37 9.17 19.42
CA TYR A 561 -8.71 10.37 18.67
C TYR A 561 -10.13 10.27 18.10
N HIS A 562 -10.65 11.38 17.58
CA HIS A 562 -11.79 11.41 16.68
C HIS A 562 -11.42 12.38 15.56
N GLU A 563 -11.59 11.98 14.30
CA GLU A 563 -11.34 12.86 13.16
C GLU A 563 -12.33 14.04 13.20
N PRO A 564 -11.88 15.29 13.02
CA PRO A 564 -12.75 16.44 12.93
C PRO A 564 -13.80 16.24 11.82
N TRP A 565 -15.07 16.39 12.20
CA TRP A 565 -16.21 16.26 11.29
C TRP A 565 -17.01 17.56 11.28
N PRO A 566 -16.44 18.64 10.73
CA PRO A 566 -17.10 19.95 10.66
C PRO A 566 -18.32 19.90 9.73
N GLN A 567 -19.14 20.94 9.78
CA GLN A 567 -20.34 21.06 8.94
C GLN A 567 -20.04 20.98 7.44
N SER A 568 -18.81 21.29 7.02
CA SER A 568 -18.40 21.14 5.61
C SER A 568 -18.24 19.68 5.16
N LYS A 569 -18.12 18.73 6.09
CA LYS A 569 -17.97 17.28 5.81
C LYS A 569 -19.26 16.47 6.05
N THR A 570 -20.31 17.07 6.62
CA THR A 570 -21.55 16.34 6.92
C THR A 570 -22.80 17.22 6.86
N ALA A 571 -23.90 16.64 6.41
CA ALA A 571 -25.23 17.23 6.54
C ALA A 571 -25.83 17.09 7.95
N PHE A 572 -25.18 16.30 8.83
CA PHE A 572 -25.61 16.07 10.21
C PHE A 572 -24.93 17.05 11.18
N GLU A 573 -25.05 16.76 12.47
CA GLU A 573 -24.47 17.57 13.52
C GLU A 573 -22.93 17.43 13.51
N PRO A 574 -22.18 18.55 13.52
CA PRO A 574 -20.74 18.52 13.45
C PRO A 574 -20.11 18.02 14.75
N THR A 575 -18.94 17.42 14.63
CA THR A 575 -18.07 17.06 15.75
C THR A 575 -16.78 17.85 15.65
N TYR A 576 -16.58 18.75 16.61
CA TYR A 576 -15.39 19.59 16.70
C TYR A 576 -14.37 18.96 17.63
N VAL A 577 -13.10 19.01 17.24
CA VAL A 577 -11.98 18.41 17.93
C VAL A 577 -10.89 19.46 18.10
N THR A 578 -10.27 19.49 19.27
CA THR A 578 -9.19 20.42 19.60
C THR A 578 -8.13 19.68 20.39
N ILE A 579 -6.89 19.68 19.91
CA ILE A 579 -5.73 19.13 20.60
C ILE A 579 -5.20 20.21 21.56
N GLU A 580 -4.92 19.79 22.78
CA GLU A 580 -4.60 20.64 23.93
C GLU A 580 -3.29 20.14 24.59
N ASP A 581 -2.46 21.06 25.09
CA ASP A 581 -1.37 20.79 26.03
C ASP A 581 -1.72 21.32 27.43
N GLU A 582 -0.73 21.49 28.30
CA GLU A 582 -0.93 22.02 29.66
C GLU A 582 -1.41 23.48 29.70
N ASP A 583 -1.14 24.26 28.64
CA ASP A 583 -1.50 25.67 28.50
C ASP A 583 -2.81 25.88 27.73
N GLY A 584 -3.37 24.84 27.12
CA GLY A 584 -4.65 24.85 26.40
C GLY A 584 -4.51 24.41 24.95
N PRO A 585 -5.37 24.88 24.01
CA PRO A 585 -5.27 24.51 22.61
C PRO A 585 -3.89 24.85 22.01
N ILE A 586 -3.27 23.88 21.35
CA ILE A 586 -1.96 24.08 20.72
C ILE A 586 -2.08 25.00 19.49
N ALA A 587 -1.03 25.77 19.21
CA ALA A 587 -1.03 26.75 18.11
C ALA A 587 -1.18 26.10 16.72
N ASP A 588 -0.72 24.87 16.56
CA ASP A 588 -0.69 24.09 15.32
C ASP A 588 -1.75 22.99 15.26
N ASN A 589 -2.85 23.13 16.03
CA ASN A 589 -3.94 22.16 16.12
C ASN A 589 -4.38 21.61 14.75
N ASP A 590 -4.65 22.51 13.80
CA ASP A 590 -5.19 22.14 12.49
C ASP A 590 -4.16 21.36 11.66
N ALA A 591 -2.88 21.70 11.77
CA ALA A 591 -1.80 21.01 11.08
C ALA A 591 -1.60 19.60 11.65
N LEU A 592 -1.63 19.46 12.98
CA LEU A 592 -1.52 18.15 13.64
C LEU A 592 -2.74 17.27 13.36
N CYS A 593 -3.96 17.81 13.43
CA CYS A 593 -5.17 17.08 13.04
C CYS A 593 -5.08 16.60 11.59
N ALA A 594 -4.73 17.49 10.65
CA ALA A 594 -4.59 17.12 9.24
C ALA A 594 -3.53 16.04 9.02
N ALA A 595 -2.43 16.06 9.78
CA ALA A 595 -1.38 15.05 9.68
C ALA A 595 -1.83 13.68 10.21
N ILE A 596 -2.54 13.64 11.35
CA ILE A 596 -3.15 12.43 11.91
C ILE A 596 -4.22 11.88 10.97
N ASP A 597 -5.14 12.71 10.48
CA ASP A 597 -6.20 12.34 9.55
C ASP A 597 -5.63 11.75 8.26
N SER A 598 -4.58 12.39 7.73
CA SER A 598 -3.85 11.94 6.55
C SER A 598 -3.21 10.56 6.73
N LEU A 599 -2.71 10.23 7.93
CA LEU A 599 -2.18 8.91 8.26
C LEU A 599 -3.27 7.88 8.46
N LEU A 600 -4.38 8.27 9.11
CA LEU A 600 -5.55 7.40 9.30
C LEU A 600 -6.14 6.93 7.97
N HIS A 601 -6.05 7.72 6.91
CA HIS A 601 -6.52 7.36 5.57
C HIS A 601 -5.43 6.76 4.65
N ASP A 602 -4.17 6.70 5.10
CA ASP A 602 -3.05 6.23 4.29
C ASP A 602 -3.20 4.73 3.96
N ARG A 603 -3.06 4.34 2.69
CA ARG A 603 -3.18 2.94 2.24
C ARG A 603 -2.12 2.00 2.83
N ARG A 604 -1.07 2.55 3.44
CA ARG A 604 -0.04 1.81 4.19
C ARG A 604 -0.41 1.59 5.65
N VAL A 605 -1.50 2.19 6.13
CA VAL A 605 -2.00 2.15 7.52
C VAL A 605 -3.41 1.56 7.58
N ALA A 606 -4.29 2.01 6.70
CA ALA A 606 -5.71 1.65 6.67
C ALA A 606 -5.95 0.38 5.86
N TYR A 607 -6.48 -0.65 6.52
CA TYR A 607 -7.08 -1.80 5.86
C TYR A 607 -8.52 -1.48 5.45
N TRP A 608 -8.84 -1.72 4.18
CA TRP A 608 -10.17 -1.49 3.61
C TRP A 608 -10.90 -2.83 3.48
N HIS A 609 -11.80 -3.11 4.42
CA HIS A 609 -12.53 -4.35 4.48
C HIS A 609 -13.79 -4.30 3.61
N SER A 610 -13.88 -5.22 2.65
CA SER A 610 -15.12 -5.53 1.93
C SER A 610 -15.72 -6.80 2.50
N TRP A 611 -16.92 -6.64 3.06
CA TRP A 611 -17.67 -7.72 3.71
C TRP A 611 -18.12 -8.77 2.71
N GLU A 612 -17.82 -10.03 3.00
CA GLU A 612 -18.49 -11.19 2.42
C GLU A 612 -19.51 -11.73 3.41
N LYS A 613 -20.60 -12.32 2.90
CA LYS A 613 -21.60 -12.94 3.76
C LYS A 613 -20.95 -14.04 4.61
N GLY A 614 -21.20 -13.96 5.91
CA GLY A 614 -20.71 -14.89 6.91
C GLY A 614 -19.33 -14.56 7.46
N ASP A 615 -18.70 -13.46 7.03
CA ASP A 615 -17.49 -12.97 7.69
C ASP A 615 -17.76 -12.74 9.19
N LEU A 616 -16.82 -13.16 10.03
CA LEU A 616 -16.74 -12.76 11.43
C LEU A 616 -15.49 -11.90 11.59
N VAL A 617 -15.62 -10.74 12.23
CA VAL A 617 -14.48 -9.86 12.49
C VAL A 617 -14.39 -9.53 13.97
N VAL A 618 -13.23 -9.75 14.56
CA VAL A 618 -12.88 -9.23 15.89
C VAL A 618 -11.85 -8.13 15.71
N SER A 619 -12.17 -6.95 16.22
CA SER A 619 -11.31 -5.77 16.18
C SER A 619 -11.06 -5.28 17.60
N ASP A 620 -9.79 -5.04 17.92
CA ASP A 620 -9.38 -4.37 19.14
C ASP A 620 -9.61 -2.87 18.99
N ASN A 621 -10.59 -2.35 19.72
CA ASN A 621 -11.03 -0.95 19.71
C ASN A 621 -10.05 -0.02 20.44
N VAL A 622 -9.02 -0.55 21.11
CA VAL A 622 -7.91 0.22 21.68
C VAL A 622 -6.81 0.37 20.65
N LEU A 623 -6.37 -0.73 20.03
CA LEU A 623 -5.30 -0.74 19.03
C LEU A 623 -5.71 -0.09 17.70
N MET A 624 -6.98 -0.22 17.32
CA MET A 624 -7.51 0.24 16.04
C MET A 624 -8.37 1.49 16.17
N MET A 625 -8.12 2.43 15.26
CA MET A 625 -9.11 3.42 14.86
C MET A 625 -9.92 2.82 13.71
N HIS A 626 -11.22 3.11 13.64
CA HIS A 626 -12.05 2.58 12.56
C HIS A 626 -12.99 3.64 11.99
N THR A 627 -13.42 3.40 10.76
CA THR A 627 -14.46 4.18 10.11
C THR A 627 -15.20 3.36 9.06
N ARG A 628 -16.11 4.02 8.36
CA ARG A 628 -16.84 3.50 7.23
C ARG A 628 -16.79 4.52 6.09
N SER A 629 -16.41 4.07 4.90
CA SER A 629 -16.51 4.91 3.72
C SER A 629 -17.97 5.26 3.41
N ASP A 630 -18.16 6.27 2.59
CA ASP A 630 -19.46 6.56 1.98
C ASP A 630 -19.98 5.35 1.20
N PHE A 631 -21.30 5.29 1.03
CA PHE A 631 -21.95 4.25 0.24
C PHE A 631 -23.18 4.73 -0.53
N THR A 632 -23.52 3.98 -1.58
CA THR A 632 -24.77 4.20 -2.32
C THR A 632 -25.94 3.60 -1.55
N ALA A 633 -26.94 4.40 -1.23
CA ALA A 633 -28.14 3.93 -0.52
C ALA A 633 -28.93 2.89 -1.34
N GLY A 634 -29.65 2.01 -0.64
CA GLY A 634 -30.45 0.92 -1.22
C GLY A 634 -29.68 -0.37 -1.50
N CYS A 635 -28.40 -0.45 -1.15
CA CYS A 635 -27.65 -1.70 -1.19
C CYS A 635 -28.00 -2.60 -0.01
N ASP A 636 -28.12 -3.91 -0.24
CA ASP A 636 -28.36 -4.89 0.83
C ASP A 636 -27.11 -5.02 1.71
N ARG A 637 -27.07 -4.23 2.79
CA ARG A 637 -25.98 -4.19 3.75
C ARG A 637 -26.55 -4.38 5.14
N GLU A 638 -26.26 -5.52 5.75
CA GLU A 638 -26.56 -5.78 7.15
C GLU A 638 -25.34 -6.35 7.85
N LEU A 639 -24.91 -5.67 8.91
CA LEU A 639 -23.89 -6.12 9.83
C LEU A 639 -24.49 -6.22 11.23
N TRP A 640 -24.14 -7.24 11.99
CA TRP A 640 -24.40 -7.27 13.42
C TRP A 640 -23.13 -6.93 14.17
N ARG A 641 -23.25 -6.13 15.22
CA ARG A 641 -22.15 -5.73 16.09
C ARG A 641 -22.47 -6.01 17.56
N ILE A 642 -21.53 -6.61 18.27
CA ILE A 642 -21.51 -6.73 19.74
C ILE A 642 -20.22 -6.09 20.25
N HIS A 643 -20.32 -5.34 21.33
CA HIS A 643 -19.15 -4.90 22.10
C HIS A 643 -18.89 -5.85 23.24
N PHE A 644 -17.62 -6.03 23.59
CA PHE A 644 -17.22 -6.76 24.78
C PHE A 644 -16.02 -6.08 25.44
N ASP A 645 -15.77 -6.49 26.69
CA ASP A 645 -14.80 -5.90 27.60
C ASP A 645 -13.34 -6.07 27.22
#